data_AF-A0A2N8UCH8-F1
#
_entry.id   AF-A0A2N8UCH8-F1
#
_cell.length_a   1.000
_cell.length_b   1.000
_cell.length_c   1.000
_cell.angle_alpha   90.00
_cell.angle_beta   90.00
_cell.angle_gamma   90.00
#
_symmetry.space_group_name_H-M   'P 1'
#
loop_
_entity.id
_entity.type
_entity.pdbx_description
1 polymer ?
#
loop_
_entity_poly.entity_id
_entity_poly.type
_entity_poly.pdbx_seq_one_letter_code
_entity_poly.pdbx_strand_id
1 'polypeptide(L)'
;MSLPKPPSDARYKVSTVTLEIPLAQSIQQDSPSPYTYQEGGATKQILTTDTTLLTIYYPTSSSQEKTDGRTLDWLEAPKLRSIGGLLKYAGISKYLAIPIILPAYSVVGQKLPLSVDAPIASDPPSDGFPVAVFSHGMGSTRTTYSAYCTSLAGAGIIVAAVEHRDGSSSSTTIHHPLEKSGKSSSGLLRWFSGGSDGVENKLYVRPDEVDGKPEAMDLRRAQVDFRRREVLAALDVLKDINAGKASTLVDSCTRSQRDDAKIRESRSKLLAEFSGKLKLQDPWLIGHSFGGSTAIQTLRHTDCPFGQALVLDPWVEPVPISGIDVVPVSKPLYTINSEDFTQWKTHMNDVTTIARESKASTGGKGWLLTIGAEGTEKSDAAAAAASMQVGPPSRLVIVHDMFGTLFGLSACIEALTSLFPDQLKEAQGVPAIVPELVIMDWFHGTQRDFTYLSVCGQYKPIGEVFKGTLPRVLLQAGILPKKNAKGKALTQAGSFEDDGPAEEALENPFDPVVVETMMKALTKLQPRPGMLDALTKIYRDRDGKGRLPPGVDKVDVWAATNGSLQLGRSSFLRVLGDSDGADLDSEAARAGRSDKDNAVGAGVGLFSCDEIGAAKPDPKVYAEVLRRIKAEPLDANAAKKEYQGIWFVASHTWDTFAAKQAGFRTAWVTYEEFYSCSSVYGTPDVVGRNLEEIAEKILAFERDLASKADSTPVKGWTYHKEQQEQTNKASQHTSFSDFPFLLPNMAKFAGTVSSQSILEVNSDITKRMILQGKREEADGVFSGLKGDKDAQEWRVWKEGKAQPKELDATAIGSDGNRLGRLIVHAL
;
A
#
# COMPACT_ATOMS: atom_id res chain seq x y z
N MET A 1 -23.30 31.78 4.76
CA MET A 1 -23.12 30.43 5.31
C MET A 1 -24.13 29.55 4.62
N SER A 2 -23.70 28.82 3.61
CA SER A 2 -24.57 27.91 2.86
C SER A 2 -23.67 26.85 2.24
N LEU A 3 -24.17 25.62 2.18
CA LEU A 3 -23.48 24.57 1.44
C LEU A 3 -23.32 24.97 -0.03
N PRO A 4 -22.21 24.59 -0.69
CA PRO A 4 -22.06 24.71 -2.12
C PRO A 4 -23.24 24.06 -2.84
N LYS A 5 -23.75 24.74 -3.87
CA LYS A 5 -24.75 24.15 -4.75
C LYS A 5 -24.06 23.21 -5.74
N PRO A 6 -24.76 22.18 -6.25
CA PRO A 6 -24.26 21.41 -7.38
C PRO A 6 -23.90 22.33 -8.55
N PRO A 7 -22.89 22.02 -9.36
CA PRO A 7 -22.56 22.76 -10.56
C PRO A 7 -23.80 22.94 -11.45
N SER A 8 -23.94 24.11 -12.09
CA SER A 8 -25.09 24.41 -12.94
C SER A 8 -25.21 23.48 -14.16
N ASP A 9 -24.09 22.88 -14.57
CA ASP A 9 -23.94 21.93 -15.66
C ASP A 9 -23.92 20.46 -15.19
N ALA A 10 -24.24 20.20 -13.91
CA ALA A 10 -24.35 18.83 -13.40
C ALA A 10 -25.30 17.99 -14.26
N ARG A 11 -24.84 16.81 -14.67
CA ARG A 11 -25.58 15.90 -15.55
C ARG A 11 -26.91 15.45 -14.94
N TYR A 12 -26.93 15.22 -13.63
CA TYR A 12 -28.09 14.78 -12.89
C TYR A 12 -28.40 15.70 -11.72
N LYS A 13 -29.68 15.82 -11.36
CA LYS A 13 -30.06 16.26 -10.03
C LYS A 13 -29.72 15.16 -9.03
N VAL A 14 -29.67 15.50 -7.75
CA VAL A 14 -29.25 14.55 -6.70
C VAL A 14 -30.37 14.32 -5.71
N SER A 15 -30.58 13.06 -5.35
CA SER A 15 -31.43 12.68 -4.24
C SER A 15 -30.68 11.82 -3.22
N THR A 16 -31.23 11.74 -2.02
CA THR A 16 -30.74 10.89 -0.94
C THR A 16 -31.79 9.95 -0.39
N VAL A 17 -31.36 8.80 0.10
CA VAL A 17 -32.15 7.89 0.95
C VAL A 17 -31.29 7.47 2.14
N THR A 18 -31.86 7.51 3.34
CA THR A 18 -31.18 7.07 4.57
C THR A 18 -31.73 5.72 5.02
N LEU A 19 -30.85 4.75 5.29
CA LEU A 19 -31.21 3.42 5.74
C LEU A 19 -30.42 3.04 7.00
N GLU A 20 -31.10 2.50 8.01
CA GLU A 20 -30.49 1.85 9.18
C GLU A 20 -30.89 0.38 9.18
N ILE A 21 -29.97 -0.50 8.76
CA ILE A 21 -30.25 -1.91 8.48
C ILE A 21 -29.68 -2.79 9.60
N PRO A 22 -30.46 -3.70 10.18
CA PRO A 22 -29.96 -4.71 11.13
C PRO A 22 -28.87 -5.57 10.50
N LEU A 23 -27.78 -5.76 11.24
CA LEU A 23 -26.69 -6.64 10.83
C LEU A 23 -27.07 -8.09 11.12
N ALA A 24 -26.72 -9.00 10.21
CA ALA A 24 -26.91 -10.44 10.43
C ALA A 24 -26.16 -10.94 11.67
N GLN A 25 -24.99 -10.36 11.94
CA GLN A 25 -24.22 -10.54 13.16
C GLN A 25 -23.78 -9.16 13.66
N SER A 26 -24.00 -8.87 14.94
CA SER A 26 -23.53 -7.63 15.56
C SER A 26 -22.02 -7.50 15.43
N ILE A 27 -21.55 -6.29 15.08
CA ILE A 27 -20.13 -5.97 15.09
C ILE A 27 -19.75 -5.66 16.54
N GLN A 28 -18.78 -6.39 17.07
CA GLN A 28 -18.24 -6.22 18.42
C GLN A 28 -16.72 -6.23 18.39
N GLN A 29 -16.07 -5.65 19.39
CA GLN A 29 -14.61 -5.76 19.54
C GLN A 29 -14.20 -7.23 19.69
N ASP A 30 -13.20 -7.67 18.91
CA ASP A 30 -12.62 -9.00 19.04
C ASP A 30 -11.59 -8.99 20.17
N SER A 31 -12.08 -8.97 21.41
CA SER A 31 -11.27 -8.93 22.63
C SER A 31 -12.05 -9.52 23.81
N PRO A 32 -11.40 -10.32 24.69
CA PRO A 32 -12.02 -10.78 25.93
C PRO A 32 -12.29 -9.63 26.92
N SER A 33 -11.63 -8.49 26.73
CA SER A 33 -11.78 -7.27 27.53
C SER A 33 -12.12 -6.10 26.59
N PRO A 34 -13.39 -5.94 26.19
CA PRO A 34 -13.80 -4.87 25.29
C PRO A 34 -13.67 -3.50 25.98
N TYR A 35 -13.38 -2.46 25.19
CA TYR A 35 -13.31 -1.10 25.72
C TYR A 35 -14.68 -0.62 26.18
N THR A 36 -14.72 -0.09 27.40
CA THR A 36 -15.94 0.45 28.02
C THR A 36 -15.75 1.90 28.45
N TYR A 37 -16.85 2.63 28.68
CA TYR A 37 -16.86 3.98 29.23
C TYR A 37 -18.11 4.20 30.10
N GLN A 38 -18.05 5.21 30.96
CA GLN A 38 -19.17 5.58 31.83
C GLN A 38 -20.07 6.64 31.18
N GLU A 39 -21.37 6.37 31.08
CA GLU A 39 -22.37 7.33 30.60
C GLU A 39 -23.65 7.21 31.42
N GLY A 40 -24.09 8.33 32.03
CA GLY A 40 -25.34 8.34 32.80
C GLY A 40 -25.37 7.40 34.01
N GLY A 41 -24.20 7.06 34.56
CA GLY A 41 -24.07 6.12 35.69
C GLY A 41 -24.07 4.65 35.29
N ALA A 42 -24.03 4.34 33.98
CA ALA A 42 -23.91 2.98 33.46
C ALA A 42 -22.60 2.79 32.70
N THR A 43 -22.03 1.59 32.80
CA THR A 43 -20.89 1.16 31.99
C THR A 43 -21.38 0.66 30.64
N LYS A 44 -20.84 1.21 29.56
CA LYS A 44 -21.21 0.86 28.17
C LYS A 44 -20.00 0.42 27.37
N GLN A 45 -20.20 -0.52 26.45
CA GLN A 45 -19.19 -0.88 25.46
C GLN A 45 -19.09 0.17 24.36
N ILE A 46 -17.87 0.50 23.94
CA ILE A 46 -17.62 1.50 22.90
C ILE A 46 -17.84 0.89 21.52
N LEU A 47 -17.13 -0.21 21.25
CA LEU A 47 -17.04 -0.86 19.94
C LEU A 47 -18.07 -1.98 19.82
N THR A 48 -19.35 -1.59 19.78
CA THR A 48 -20.47 -2.51 19.56
C THR A 48 -21.59 -1.84 18.76
N THR A 49 -22.18 -2.57 17.82
CA THR A 49 -23.42 -2.20 17.14
C THR A 49 -24.11 -3.43 16.50
N ASP A 50 -25.43 -3.36 16.40
CA ASP A 50 -26.31 -4.35 15.78
C ASP A 50 -26.92 -3.89 14.45
N THR A 51 -26.59 -2.66 14.00
CA THR A 51 -27.12 -2.05 12.79
C THR A 51 -26.01 -1.32 12.02
N THR A 52 -26.20 -1.13 10.72
CA THR A 52 -25.39 -0.20 9.90
C THR A 52 -26.26 0.96 9.42
N LEU A 53 -25.77 2.19 9.56
CA LEU A 53 -26.45 3.40 9.09
C LEU A 53 -25.65 4.02 7.95
N LEU A 54 -26.36 4.29 6.85
CA LEU A 54 -25.81 4.96 5.69
C LEU A 54 -26.82 5.94 5.06
N THR A 55 -26.29 6.99 4.45
CA THR A 55 -27.03 7.84 3.51
C THR A 55 -26.48 7.59 2.11
N ILE A 56 -27.35 7.17 1.20
CA ILE A 56 -27.00 6.95 -0.21
C ILE A 56 -27.35 8.22 -0.97
N TYR A 57 -26.35 8.84 -1.61
CA TYR A 57 -26.48 9.94 -2.56
C TYR A 57 -26.48 9.37 -3.97
N TYR A 58 -27.45 9.72 -4.80
CA TYR A 58 -27.62 9.11 -6.12
C TYR A 58 -28.23 10.08 -7.15
N PRO A 59 -27.98 9.85 -8.46
CA PRO A 59 -28.55 10.65 -9.53
C PRO A 59 -30.06 10.44 -9.64
N THR A 60 -30.81 11.53 -9.83
CA THR A 60 -32.25 11.54 -10.09
C THR A 60 -32.59 12.38 -11.32
N SER A 61 -33.57 11.93 -12.08
CA SER A 61 -34.18 12.69 -13.19
C SER A 61 -35.36 13.55 -12.74
N SER A 62 -35.73 13.51 -11.46
CA SER A 62 -36.82 14.33 -10.93
C SER A 62 -36.47 15.82 -10.99
N SER A 63 -37.28 16.59 -11.70
CA SER A 63 -37.17 18.05 -11.78
C SER A 63 -37.68 18.75 -10.53
N GLN A 64 -38.28 18.02 -9.57
CA GLN A 64 -38.84 18.60 -8.35
C GLN A 64 -37.80 18.61 -7.22
N GLU A 65 -37.38 19.80 -6.80
CA GLU A 65 -36.55 19.99 -5.59
C GLU A 65 -37.27 19.48 -4.32
N LYS A 66 -38.60 19.32 -4.37
CA LYS A 66 -39.44 18.80 -3.28
C LYS A 66 -40.55 17.93 -3.84
N THR A 67 -40.36 16.61 -3.84
CA THR A 67 -41.41 15.65 -4.21
C THR A 67 -42.50 15.53 -3.12
N ASP A 68 -42.19 15.89 -1.86
CA ASP A 68 -43.14 15.81 -0.73
C ASP A 68 -42.84 16.77 0.45
N GLY A 69 -41.87 17.68 0.31
CA GLY A 69 -41.46 18.62 1.36
C GLY A 69 -40.49 18.06 2.42
N ARG A 70 -40.09 16.78 2.36
CA ARG A 70 -39.04 16.20 3.22
C ARG A 70 -37.66 16.71 2.79
N THR A 71 -36.82 16.97 3.79
CA THR A 71 -35.47 17.50 3.60
C THR A 71 -34.54 16.83 4.59
N LEU A 72 -33.33 16.50 4.17
CA LEU A 72 -32.31 15.97 5.07
C LEU A 72 -31.61 17.13 5.81
N ASP A 73 -31.60 17.08 7.14
CA ASP A 73 -30.85 18.03 7.96
C ASP A 73 -29.35 17.72 7.89
N TRP A 74 -28.51 18.75 7.92
CA TRP A 74 -27.06 18.59 7.99
C TRP A 74 -26.63 18.02 9.36
N LEU A 75 -27.25 18.49 10.45
CA LEU A 75 -27.10 17.89 11.78
C LEU A 75 -28.22 16.91 12.07
N GLU A 76 -27.85 15.66 12.36
CA GLU A 76 -28.77 14.61 12.79
C GLU A 76 -29.48 15.02 14.10
N ALA A 77 -30.75 14.63 14.23
CA ALA A 77 -31.50 14.78 15.47
C ALA A 77 -31.10 13.70 16.50
N PRO A 78 -31.03 14.02 17.81
CA PRO A 78 -31.34 15.31 18.43
C PRO A 78 -30.22 16.36 18.25
N LYS A 79 -30.54 17.50 17.63
CA LYS A 79 -29.55 18.49 17.18
C LYS A 79 -28.66 19.05 18.29
N LEU A 80 -29.20 19.27 19.48
CA LEU A 80 -28.43 19.73 20.65
C LEU A 80 -27.37 18.70 21.10
N ARG A 81 -27.64 17.40 20.93
CA ARG A 81 -26.66 16.34 21.21
C ARG A 81 -25.55 16.33 20.17
N SER A 82 -25.89 16.50 18.90
CA SER A 82 -24.93 16.65 17.80
C SER A 82 -23.98 17.83 18.03
N ILE A 83 -24.49 18.98 18.47
CA ILE A 83 -23.68 20.13 18.88
C ILE A 83 -22.81 19.79 20.08
N GLY A 84 -23.38 19.14 21.11
CA GLY A 84 -22.63 18.70 22.28
C GLY A 84 -21.46 17.78 21.92
N GLY A 85 -21.67 16.87 20.97
CA GLY A 85 -20.65 15.99 20.40
C GLY A 85 -19.53 16.74 19.68
N LEU A 86 -19.89 17.71 18.83
CA LEU A 86 -18.93 18.58 18.13
C LEU A 86 -18.09 19.41 19.12
N LEU A 87 -18.72 20.01 20.13
CA LEU A 87 -18.04 20.75 21.18
C LEU A 87 -17.09 19.86 21.98
N LYS A 88 -17.52 18.63 22.29
CA LYS A 88 -16.72 17.63 22.99
C LYS A 88 -15.49 17.23 22.19
N TYR A 89 -15.65 16.99 20.88
CA TYR A 89 -14.54 16.73 19.96
C TYR A 89 -13.58 17.93 19.88
N ALA A 90 -14.10 19.15 19.81
CA ALA A 90 -13.30 20.37 19.76
C ALA A 90 -12.58 20.73 21.09
N GLY A 91 -12.78 19.95 22.16
CA GLY A 91 -12.19 20.20 23.47
C GLY A 91 -12.80 21.38 24.23
N ILE A 92 -13.97 21.86 23.83
CA ILE A 92 -14.64 23.03 24.43
C ILE A 92 -15.53 22.55 25.58
N SER A 93 -15.32 23.10 26.78
CA SER A 93 -16.16 22.80 27.94
C SER A 93 -17.60 23.25 27.72
N LYS A 94 -18.57 22.40 28.11
CA LYS A 94 -20.02 22.70 28.01
C LYS A 94 -20.44 24.00 28.71
N TYR A 95 -19.66 24.47 29.70
CA TYR A 95 -19.90 25.71 30.44
C TYR A 95 -19.41 26.98 29.72
N LEU A 96 -18.44 26.84 28.79
CA LEU A 96 -17.94 27.92 27.93
C LEU A 96 -18.75 28.02 26.61
N ALA A 97 -19.78 27.17 26.45
CA ALA A 97 -20.48 26.98 25.19
C ALA A 97 -21.42 28.15 24.83
N ILE A 98 -21.92 28.96 25.78
CA ILE A 98 -22.96 29.98 25.51
C ILE A 98 -22.55 31.00 24.42
N PRO A 99 -21.36 31.63 24.44
CA PRO A 99 -20.93 32.51 23.35
C PRO A 99 -20.57 31.78 22.02
N ILE A 100 -20.40 30.45 22.06
CA ILE A 100 -20.08 29.59 20.88
C ILE A 100 -21.34 28.97 20.27
N ILE A 101 -22.40 28.77 21.06
CA ILE A 101 -23.70 28.25 20.65
C ILE A 101 -24.43 29.26 19.75
N LEU A 102 -24.21 30.57 19.93
CA LEU A 102 -24.82 31.63 19.11
C LEU A 102 -24.47 31.51 17.61
N PRO A 103 -23.20 31.37 17.20
CA PRO A 103 -22.83 31.02 15.82
C PRO A 103 -23.32 29.63 15.38
N ALA A 104 -23.29 28.63 16.28
CA ALA A 104 -23.75 27.27 16.00
C ALA A 104 -25.27 27.17 15.76
N TYR A 105 -26.05 28.18 16.15
CA TYR A 105 -27.48 28.25 15.84
C TYR A 105 -27.75 28.29 14.32
N SER A 106 -26.83 28.86 13.55
CA SER A 106 -26.93 28.91 12.08
C SER A 106 -26.86 27.52 11.43
N VAL A 107 -26.15 26.56 12.03
CA VAL A 107 -26.05 25.17 11.51
C VAL A 107 -27.17 24.26 12.01
N VAL A 108 -27.87 24.59 13.10
CA VAL A 108 -29.01 23.82 13.62
C VAL A 108 -30.15 23.75 12.58
N GLY A 109 -30.40 24.84 11.87
CA GLY A 109 -31.44 24.92 10.84
C GLY A 109 -30.98 24.47 9.45
N GLN A 110 -29.71 24.09 9.27
CA GLN A 110 -29.14 23.85 7.95
C GLN A 110 -29.66 22.54 7.36
N LYS A 111 -30.17 22.64 6.14
CA LYS A 111 -30.66 21.52 5.33
C LYS A 111 -29.76 21.30 4.13
N LEU A 112 -29.69 20.06 3.66
CA LEU A 112 -28.98 19.73 2.42
C LEU A 112 -29.80 20.21 1.21
N PRO A 113 -29.17 20.87 0.21
CA PRO A 113 -29.86 21.41 -0.96
C PRO A 113 -30.14 20.33 -2.02
N LEU A 114 -30.82 19.25 -1.64
CA LEU A 114 -31.09 18.08 -2.47
C LEU A 114 -32.45 17.45 -2.14
N SER A 115 -32.95 16.61 -3.04
CA SER A 115 -34.24 15.93 -2.86
C SER A 115 -34.10 14.71 -1.96
N VAL A 116 -35.15 14.32 -1.23
CA VAL A 116 -35.17 13.08 -0.44
C VAL A 116 -36.15 12.10 -1.07
N ASP A 117 -35.76 10.82 -1.16
CA ASP A 117 -36.59 9.74 -1.68
C ASP A 117 -37.17 10.00 -3.10
N ALA A 118 -36.42 10.66 -3.99
CA ALA A 118 -36.85 10.87 -5.38
C ALA A 118 -36.37 9.70 -6.29
N PRO A 119 -37.10 9.34 -7.37
CA PRO A 119 -36.73 8.23 -8.26
C PRO A 119 -35.28 8.30 -8.76
N ILE A 120 -34.59 7.16 -8.85
CA ILE A 120 -33.25 7.11 -9.47
C ILE A 120 -33.36 7.46 -10.96
N ALA A 121 -32.32 8.07 -11.52
CA ALA A 121 -32.27 8.36 -12.94
C ALA A 121 -32.57 7.12 -13.82
N SER A 122 -33.40 7.31 -14.84
CA SER A 122 -33.92 6.24 -15.70
C SER A 122 -32.92 5.78 -16.78
N ASP A 123 -31.88 6.56 -17.02
CA ASP A 123 -30.87 6.41 -18.06
C ASP A 123 -29.48 6.09 -17.47
N PRO A 124 -29.28 4.90 -16.88
CA PRO A 124 -27.95 4.52 -16.38
C PRO A 124 -26.93 4.40 -17.53
N PRO A 125 -25.62 4.55 -17.24
CA PRO A 125 -24.58 4.10 -18.15
C PRO A 125 -24.77 2.63 -18.55
N SER A 126 -24.18 2.20 -19.68
CA SER A 126 -24.33 0.82 -20.20
C SER A 126 -23.98 -0.27 -19.18
N ASP A 127 -23.01 0.01 -18.30
CA ASP A 127 -22.51 -0.91 -17.28
C ASP A 127 -23.14 -0.68 -15.90
N GLY A 128 -24.16 0.19 -15.80
CA GLY A 128 -24.71 0.68 -14.54
C GLY A 128 -23.96 1.88 -13.96
N PHE A 129 -24.54 2.49 -12.92
CA PHE A 129 -23.92 3.57 -12.17
C PHE A 129 -22.76 3.04 -11.30
N PRO A 130 -21.54 3.60 -11.40
CA PRO A 130 -20.45 3.29 -10.49
C PRO A 130 -20.82 3.55 -9.04
N VAL A 131 -20.31 2.72 -8.13
CA VAL A 131 -20.59 2.85 -6.70
C VAL A 131 -19.32 3.18 -5.91
N ALA A 132 -19.49 4.03 -4.89
CA ALA A 132 -18.49 4.32 -3.88
C ALA A 132 -19.08 4.22 -2.48
N VAL A 133 -18.35 3.63 -1.53
CA VAL A 133 -18.63 3.74 -0.11
C VAL A 133 -17.74 4.83 0.47
N PHE A 134 -18.33 5.77 1.22
CA PHE A 134 -17.63 6.91 1.79
C PHE A 134 -17.52 6.79 3.32
N SER A 135 -16.31 6.96 3.84
CA SER A 135 -15.96 6.87 5.26
C SER A 135 -15.48 8.22 5.80
N HIS A 136 -16.18 8.77 6.81
CA HIS A 136 -15.97 10.15 7.28
C HIS A 136 -14.74 10.34 8.19
N GLY A 137 -14.32 11.58 8.43
CA GLY A 137 -13.29 11.88 9.43
C GLY A 137 -13.78 11.71 10.88
N MET A 138 -12.86 11.77 11.84
CA MET A 138 -13.23 11.81 13.26
C MET A 138 -14.02 13.09 13.59
N GLY A 139 -14.97 13.00 14.52
CA GLY A 139 -15.85 14.11 14.89
C GLY A 139 -16.89 14.46 13.82
N SER A 140 -16.90 13.77 12.68
CA SER A 140 -17.83 14.00 11.57
C SER A 140 -19.00 13.01 11.58
N THR A 141 -19.88 13.13 10.58
CA THR A 141 -21.08 12.31 10.36
C THR A 141 -21.23 11.96 8.87
N ARG A 142 -22.19 11.11 8.51
CA ARG A 142 -22.54 10.77 7.11
C ARG A 142 -23.03 11.96 6.26
N THR A 143 -23.35 13.07 6.92
CA THR A 143 -23.85 14.31 6.31
C THR A 143 -22.82 15.44 6.31
N THR A 144 -21.63 15.24 6.88
CA THR A 144 -20.57 16.27 6.98
C THR A 144 -19.76 16.43 5.68
N TYR A 145 -20.01 15.59 4.67
CA TYR A 145 -19.33 15.59 3.36
C TYR A 145 -20.34 15.72 2.22
N SER A 146 -21.48 16.35 2.50
CA SER A 146 -22.63 16.37 1.60
C SER A 146 -22.32 17.09 0.29
N ALA A 147 -21.52 18.16 0.30
CA ALA A 147 -21.16 18.87 -0.92
C ALA A 147 -20.35 17.98 -1.88
N TYR A 148 -19.36 17.25 -1.34
CA TYR A 148 -18.54 16.31 -2.10
C TYR A 148 -19.36 15.12 -2.63
N CYS A 149 -20.15 14.47 -1.76
CA CYS A 149 -21.01 13.35 -2.16
C CYS A 149 -22.06 13.77 -3.21
N THR A 150 -22.61 14.98 -3.08
CA THR A 150 -23.56 15.55 -4.05
C THR A 150 -22.91 15.83 -5.39
N SER A 151 -21.68 16.36 -5.42
CA SER A 151 -20.96 16.59 -6.67
C SER A 151 -20.68 15.28 -7.43
N LEU A 152 -20.31 14.21 -6.71
CA LEU A 152 -20.13 12.88 -7.33
C LEU A 152 -21.46 12.28 -7.84
N ALA A 153 -22.53 12.37 -7.04
CA ALA A 153 -23.85 11.90 -7.43
C ALA A 153 -24.43 12.64 -8.64
N GLY A 154 -24.23 13.97 -8.72
CA GLY A 154 -24.64 14.78 -9.86
C GLY A 154 -23.90 14.43 -11.16
N ALA A 155 -22.72 13.82 -11.07
CA ALA A 155 -21.98 13.30 -12.21
C ALA A 155 -22.39 11.86 -12.61
N GLY A 156 -23.19 11.18 -11.79
CA GLY A 156 -23.65 9.81 -12.04
C GLY A 156 -22.94 8.73 -11.22
N ILE A 157 -22.40 9.05 -10.04
CA ILE A 157 -21.78 8.08 -9.13
C ILE A 157 -22.70 7.86 -7.92
N ILE A 158 -23.06 6.63 -7.58
CA ILE A 158 -23.81 6.34 -6.36
C ILE A 158 -22.85 6.30 -5.18
N VAL A 159 -23.08 7.12 -4.15
CA VAL A 159 -22.20 7.23 -2.98
C VAL A 159 -22.95 6.85 -1.72
N ALA A 160 -22.52 5.79 -1.03
CA ALA A 160 -23.03 5.39 0.28
C ALA A 160 -22.14 5.93 1.41
N ALA A 161 -22.54 7.04 2.04
CA ALA A 161 -21.83 7.60 3.18
C ALA A 161 -22.24 6.90 4.48
N VAL A 162 -21.28 6.24 5.13
CA VAL A 162 -21.48 5.45 6.36
C VAL A 162 -21.45 6.37 7.56
N GLU A 163 -22.27 6.11 8.58
CA GLU A 163 -22.14 6.74 9.90
C GLU A 163 -21.63 5.77 10.94
N HIS A 164 -20.40 5.99 11.38
CA HIS A 164 -19.69 5.05 12.25
C HIS A 164 -20.23 5.06 13.69
N ARG A 165 -20.33 3.87 14.29
CA ARG A 165 -20.85 3.60 15.65
C ARG A 165 -19.76 3.33 16.68
N ASP A 166 -18.51 3.52 16.28
CA ASP A 166 -17.27 3.24 17.01
C ASP A 166 -16.92 4.29 18.09
N GLY A 167 -17.77 5.31 18.28
CA GLY A 167 -17.51 6.43 19.18
C GLY A 167 -16.58 7.51 18.60
N SER A 168 -16.25 7.45 17.30
CA SER A 168 -15.46 8.49 16.62
C SER A 168 -16.31 9.61 16.02
N SER A 169 -17.59 9.35 15.71
CA SER A 169 -18.57 10.34 15.23
C SER A 169 -18.87 11.39 16.30
N SER A 170 -19.18 12.63 15.92
CA SER A 170 -19.60 13.66 16.90
C SER A 170 -20.84 13.21 17.66
N SER A 171 -21.84 12.74 16.93
CA SER A 171 -23.03 12.11 17.49
C SER A 171 -23.55 11.08 16.49
N THR A 172 -24.13 10.02 17.02
CA THR A 172 -24.93 9.07 16.26
C THR A 172 -26.11 8.56 17.08
N THR A 173 -27.21 8.26 16.40
CA THR A 173 -28.42 7.69 17.00
C THR A 173 -28.67 6.31 16.40
N ILE A 174 -28.69 5.31 17.26
CA ILE A 174 -28.88 3.89 16.93
C ILE A 174 -30.32 3.51 17.26
N HIS A 175 -31.04 2.99 16.27
CA HIS A 175 -32.35 2.39 16.47
C HIS A 175 -32.22 0.87 16.47
N HIS A 176 -32.28 0.27 17.66
CA HIS A 176 -32.21 -1.17 17.82
C HIS A 176 -33.46 -1.86 17.25
N PRO A 177 -33.34 -3.08 16.72
CA PRO A 177 -34.50 -3.87 16.30
C PRO A 177 -35.50 -4.07 17.45
N LEU A 178 -36.78 -3.87 17.19
CA LEU A 178 -37.83 -4.08 18.19
C LEU A 178 -38.05 -5.59 18.41
N GLU A 179 -37.98 -6.06 19.66
CA GLU A 179 -38.29 -7.45 20.00
C GLU A 179 -39.76 -7.78 19.69
N LYS A 180 -40.01 -8.85 18.94
CA LYS A 180 -41.35 -9.40 18.69
C LYS A 180 -41.81 -10.30 19.85
N SER A 181 -41.99 -9.77 21.07
CA SER A 181 -42.74 -10.49 22.12
C SER A 181 -43.20 -9.62 23.29
N GLY A 182 -44.51 -9.70 23.60
CA GLY A 182 -45.07 -9.36 24.91
C GLY A 182 -45.86 -8.05 24.96
N LYS A 183 -47.14 -8.15 25.36
CA LYS A 183 -48.08 -7.03 25.56
C LYS A 183 -47.43 -5.87 26.34
N SER A 184 -47.25 -4.72 25.70
CA SER A 184 -46.77 -3.51 26.37
C SER A 184 -47.88 -2.91 27.23
N SER A 185 -47.62 -2.72 28.52
CA SER A 185 -48.46 -1.94 29.42
C SER A 185 -48.40 -0.46 29.02
N SER A 186 -49.58 0.13 28.82
CA SER A 186 -49.74 1.53 28.47
C SER A 186 -49.36 2.48 29.61
N GLY A 187 -48.73 3.61 29.27
CA GLY A 187 -48.99 4.92 29.87
C GLY A 187 -48.36 5.22 31.24
N LEU A 188 -47.78 6.42 31.34
CA LEU A 188 -47.30 7.12 32.54
C LEU A 188 -46.11 6.50 33.30
N LEU A 189 -46.12 5.21 33.65
CA LEU A 189 -45.02 4.59 34.41
C LEU A 189 -43.69 4.57 33.62
N ARG A 190 -43.78 4.46 32.28
CA ARG A 190 -42.63 4.42 31.35
C ARG A 190 -41.92 5.76 31.18
N TRP A 191 -42.62 6.88 31.40
CA TRP A 191 -42.04 8.23 31.33
C TRP A 191 -41.17 8.53 32.56
N PHE A 192 -41.55 7.99 33.73
CA PHE A 192 -40.78 8.14 34.98
C PHE A 192 -39.54 7.25 35.05
N SER A 193 -39.46 6.17 34.26
CA SER A 193 -38.32 5.22 34.28
C SER A 193 -37.23 5.51 33.24
N GLY A 194 -37.32 6.59 32.45
CA GLY A 194 -36.25 7.03 31.53
C GLY A 194 -35.92 6.09 30.35
N GLY A 195 -36.71 5.04 30.11
CA GLY A 195 -36.46 4.09 29.04
C GLY A 195 -36.86 4.63 27.66
N SER A 196 -35.90 4.79 26.74
CA SER A 196 -36.19 5.07 25.33
C SER A 196 -36.64 3.79 24.61
N ASP A 197 -37.54 3.93 23.62
CA ASP A 197 -38.01 2.85 22.74
C ASP A 197 -36.88 2.26 21.88
N GLY A 198 -35.92 1.52 22.47
CA GLY A 198 -34.81 0.93 21.72
C GLY A 198 -33.96 1.95 20.95
N VAL A 199 -33.88 3.21 21.44
CA VAL A 199 -33.05 4.26 20.84
C VAL A 199 -31.86 4.55 21.72
N GLU A 200 -30.66 4.25 21.23
CA GLU A 200 -29.42 4.69 21.85
C GLU A 200 -28.89 5.94 21.14
N ASN A 201 -28.29 6.87 21.88
CA ASN A 201 -27.49 7.93 21.30
C ASN A 201 -26.07 7.76 21.81
N LYS A 202 -25.10 7.73 20.90
CA LYS A 202 -23.68 7.62 21.22
C LYS A 202 -22.98 8.89 20.74
N LEU A 203 -22.34 9.58 21.68
CA LEU A 203 -21.52 10.76 21.38
C LEU A 203 -20.06 10.35 21.14
N TYR A 204 -19.28 11.28 20.60
CA TYR A 204 -17.84 11.16 20.54
C TYR A 204 -17.25 10.74 21.90
N VAL A 205 -16.43 9.70 21.92
CA VAL A 205 -15.75 9.19 23.12
C VAL A 205 -14.27 9.55 23.04
N ARG A 206 -13.77 10.24 24.06
CA ARG A 206 -12.34 10.55 24.16
C ARG A 206 -11.58 9.38 24.80
N PRO A 207 -10.31 9.16 24.43
CA PRO A 207 -9.49 8.11 25.06
C PRO A 207 -9.40 8.20 26.59
N ASP A 208 -9.43 9.40 27.17
CA ASP A 208 -9.36 9.63 28.61
C ASP A 208 -10.67 9.28 29.37
N GLU A 209 -11.76 9.07 28.64
CA GLU A 209 -13.06 8.65 29.18
C GLU A 209 -13.24 7.13 29.15
N VAL A 210 -12.33 6.41 28.50
CA VAL A 210 -12.36 4.94 28.41
C VAL A 210 -11.86 4.33 29.71
N ASP A 211 -12.60 3.36 30.23
CA ASP A 211 -12.23 2.60 31.42
C ASP A 211 -10.87 1.92 31.21
N GLY A 212 -10.02 1.95 32.23
CA GLY A 212 -8.64 1.47 32.13
C GLY A 212 -7.67 2.43 31.42
N LYS A 213 -8.17 3.53 30.84
CA LYS A 213 -7.36 4.60 30.19
C LYS A 213 -6.29 4.02 29.25
N PRO A 214 -6.70 3.29 28.20
CA PRO A 214 -5.76 2.69 27.25
C PRO A 214 -4.95 3.77 26.54
N GLU A 215 -3.81 3.36 25.98
CA GLU A 215 -3.06 4.20 25.06
C GLU A 215 -3.97 4.66 23.92
N ALA A 216 -3.95 5.96 23.61
CA ALA A 216 -4.90 6.55 22.68
C ALA A 216 -4.90 5.83 21.32
N MET A 217 -3.72 5.47 20.83
CA MET A 217 -3.55 4.81 19.53
C MET A 217 -4.05 3.37 19.49
N ASP A 218 -4.11 2.67 20.62
CA ASP A 218 -4.67 1.31 20.67
C ASP A 218 -6.19 1.35 20.46
N LEU A 219 -6.86 2.30 21.11
CA LEU A 219 -8.29 2.56 20.87
C LEU A 219 -8.52 2.95 19.41
N ARG A 220 -7.66 3.80 18.82
CA ARG A 220 -7.82 4.22 17.42
C ARG A 220 -7.64 3.07 16.44
N ARG A 221 -6.69 2.17 16.66
CA ARG A 221 -6.53 0.95 15.84
C ARG A 221 -7.76 0.05 15.92
N ALA A 222 -8.30 -0.14 17.13
CA ALA A 222 -9.50 -0.94 17.33
C ALA A 222 -10.74 -0.30 16.65
N GLN A 223 -10.84 1.03 16.71
CA GLN A 223 -11.86 1.79 15.96
C GLN A 223 -11.72 1.60 14.45
N VAL A 224 -10.50 1.67 13.87
CA VAL A 224 -10.29 1.45 12.43
C VAL A 224 -10.77 0.07 11.98
N ASP A 225 -10.48 -1.00 12.73
CA ASP A 225 -11.00 -2.34 12.38
C ASP A 225 -12.53 -2.44 12.55
N PHE A 226 -13.11 -1.79 13.55
CA PHE A 226 -14.56 -1.70 13.67
C PHE A 226 -15.19 -1.01 12.46
N ARG A 227 -14.61 0.12 12.05
CA ARG A 227 -15.06 0.91 10.89
C ARG A 227 -14.91 0.16 9.58
N ARG A 228 -13.88 -0.67 9.42
CA ARG A 228 -13.71 -1.59 8.29
C ARG A 228 -14.95 -2.48 8.14
N ARG A 229 -15.42 -3.08 9.23
CA ARG A 229 -16.60 -3.95 9.19
C ARG A 229 -17.88 -3.18 8.85
N GLU A 230 -18.00 -1.93 9.28
CA GLU A 230 -19.13 -1.07 8.91
C GLU A 230 -19.15 -0.69 7.42
N VAL A 231 -17.99 -0.39 6.81
CA VAL A 231 -17.94 -0.09 5.36
C VAL A 231 -18.21 -1.32 4.51
N LEU A 232 -17.84 -2.51 4.97
CA LEU A 232 -18.21 -3.79 4.33
C LEU A 232 -19.73 -4.01 4.39
N ALA A 233 -20.34 -3.81 5.57
CA ALA A 233 -21.79 -3.92 5.72
C ALA A 233 -22.56 -2.91 4.85
N ALA A 234 -22.05 -1.68 4.71
CA ALA A 234 -22.65 -0.67 3.83
C ALA A 234 -22.59 -1.09 2.35
N LEU A 235 -21.50 -1.72 1.90
CA LEU A 235 -21.42 -2.28 0.56
C LEU A 235 -22.42 -3.43 0.37
N ASP A 236 -22.63 -4.27 1.37
CA ASP A 236 -23.61 -5.35 1.31
C ASP A 236 -25.05 -4.83 1.18
N VAL A 237 -25.38 -3.71 1.82
CA VAL A 237 -26.67 -3.02 1.59
C VAL A 237 -26.82 -2.61 0.12
N LEU A 238 -25.78 -2.07 -0.51
CA LEU A 238 -25.83 -1.74 -1.95
C LEU A 238 -26.00 -2.98 -2.83
N LYS A 239 -25.33 -4.09 -2.49
CA LYS A 239 -25.51 -5.38 -3.19
C LYS A 239 -26.96 -5.87 -3.10
N ASP A 240 -27.56 -5.78 -1.91
CA ASP A 240 -28.94 -6.21 -1.67
C ASP A 240 -29.96 -5.35 -2.40
N ILE A 241 -29.75 -4.02 -2.45
CA ILE A 241 -30.55 -3.10 -3.27
C ILE A 241 -30.46 -3.50 -4.75
N ASN A 242 -29.24 -3.69 -5.27
CA ASN A 242 -29.04 -4.07 -6.67
C ASN A 242 -29.67 -5.44 -7.01
N ALA A 243 -29.65 -6.37 -6.06
CA ALA A 243 -30.27 -7.70 -6.16
C ALA A 243 -31.80 -7.70 -6.04
N GLY A 244 -32.43 -6.52 -5.90
CA GLY A 244 -33.89 -6.39 -5.87
C GLY A 244 -34.53 -6.66 -4.50
N LYS A 245 -33.77 -6.65 -3.40
CA LYS A 245 -34.27 -6.90 -2.04
C LYS A 245 -34.86 -5.65 -1.36
N ALA A 246 -35.39 -4.71 -2.15
CA ALA A 246 -35.84 -3.41 -1.68
C ALA A 246 -36.91 -3.49 -0.57
N SER A 247 -37.92 -4.36 -0.72
CA SER A 247 -38.99 -4.51 0.27
C SER A 247 -38.45 -5.01 1.61
N THR A 248 -37.63 -6.07 1.59
CA THR A 248 -36.99 -6.63 2.79
C THR A 248 -36.12 -5.59 3.51
N LEU A 249 -35.33 -4.81 2.77
CA LEU A 249 -34.51 -3.75 3.35
C LEU A 249 -35.36 -2.68 4.02
N VAL A 250 -36.42 -2.19 3.36
CA VAL A 250 -37.28 -1.15 3.93
C VAL A 250 -38.08 -1.64 5.14
N ASP A 251 -38.56 -2.88 5.12
CA ASP A 251 -39.28 -3.47 6.25
C ASP A 251 -38.37 -3.73 7.46
N SER A 252 -37.12 -4.10 7.21
CA SER A 252 -36.11 -4.29 8.26
C SER A 252 -35.49 -2.98 8.77
N CYS A 253 -35.59 -1.89 8.00
CA CYS A 253 -34.99 -0.60 8.33
C CYS A 253 -35.55 -0.05 9.64
N THR A 254 -34.73 -0.05 10.70
CA THR A 254 -35.17 0.26 12.07
C THR A 254 -35.63 1.71 12.24
N ARG A 255 -35.10 2.63 11.43
CA ARG A 255 -35.59 4.02 11.32
C ARG A 255 -36.96 4.11 10.65
N SER A 256 -37.14 3.40 9.56
CA SER A 256 -38.38 3.46 8.78
C SER A 256 -39.53 2.69 9.41
N GLN A 257 -39.28 1.77 10.35
CA GLN A 257 -40.34 1.09 11.12
C GLN A 257 -41.26 2.05 11.89
N ARG A 258 -40.81 3.29 12.12
CA ARG A 258 -41.58 4.35 12.77
C ARG A 258 -42.30 5.27 11.78
N ASP A 259 -41.98 5.16 10.49
CA ASP A 259 -42.65 5.90 9.43
C ASP A 259 -44.03 5.29 9.14
N ASP A 260 -44.96 6.11 8.66
CA ASP A 260 -46.25 5.63 8.15
C ASP A 260 -46.07 4.57 7.06
N ALA A 261 -46.98 3.59 7.02
CA ALA A 261 -46.93 2.49 6.05
C ALA A 261 -46.83 2.96 4.59
N LYS A 262 -47.46 4.09 4.25
CA LYS A 262 -47.38 4.72 2.92
C LYS A 262 -45.97 5.19 2.57
N ILE A 263 -45.23 5.73 3.53
CA ILE A 263 -43.85 6.19 3.35
C ILE A 263 -42.94 4.98 3.09
N ARG A 264 -43.11 3.91 3.87
CA ARG A 264 -42.38 2.66 3.67
C ARG A 264 -42.67 2.05 2.30
N GLU A 265 -43.94 1.97 1.91
CA GLU A 265 -44.33 1.46 0.58
C GLU A 265 -43.70 2.29 -0.55
N SER A 266 -43.74 3.63 -0.44
CA SER A 266 -43.10 4.53 -1.41
C SER A 266 -41.60 4.32 -1.50
N ARG A 267 -40.91 4.17 -0.36
CA ARG A 267 -39.45 3.92 -0.33
C ARG A 267 -39.08 2.55 -0.88
N SER A 268 -39.93 1.54 -0.66
CA SER A 268 -39.75 0.20 -1.23
C SER A 268 -39.85 0.23 -2.76
N LYS A 269 -40.87 0.92 -3.31
CA LYS A 269 -41.01 1.11 -4.77
C LYS A 269 -39.82 1.87 -5.35
N LEU A 270 -39.39 2.95 -4.69
CA LEU A 270 -38.21 3.71 -5.06
C LEU A 270 -36.95 2.83 -5.14
N LEU A 271 -36.63 2.09 -4.07
CA LEU A 271 -35.43 1.27 -4.03
C LEU A 271 -35.49 0.08 -5.01
N ALA A 272 -36.69 -0.41 -5.36
CA ALA A 272 -36.84 -1.44 -6.38
C ALA A 272 -36.33 -0.97 -7.75
N GLU A 273 -36.40 0.32 -8.06
CA GLU A 273 -35.90 0.89 -9.32
C GLU A 273 -34.38 0.87 -9.45
N PHE A 274 -33.64 0.61 -8.36
CA PHE A 274 -32.18 0.48 -8.37
C PHE A 274 -31.72 -0.90 -8.86
N SER A 275 -32.62 -1.89 -8.89
CA SER A 275 -32.25 -3.26 -9.22
C SER A 275 -31.58 -3.36 -10.60
N GLY A 276 -30.41 -3.98 -10.64
CA GLY A 276 -29.60 -4.12 -11.85
C GLY A 276 -28.94 -2.84 -12.37
N LYS A 277 -29.05 -1.70 -11.67
CA LYS A 277 -28.48 -0.41 -12.12
C LYS A 277 -27.14 -0.06 -11.47
N LEU A 278 -26.60 -0.87 -10.56
CA LEU A 278 -25.35 -0.57 -9.85
C LEU A 278 -24.19 -1.41 -10.42
N LYS A 279 -23.07 -0.75 -10.74
CA LYS A 279 -21.82 -1.40 -11.14
C LYS A 279 -21.04 -1.86 -9.92
N LEU A 280 -21.17 -3.14 -9.55
CA LEU A 280 -20.63 -3.72 -8.31
C LEU A 280 -19.32 -4.49 -8.48
N GLN A 281 -18.81 -4.66 -9.71
CA GLN A 281 -17.63 -5.49 -10.00
C GLN A 281 -16.30 -4.84 -9.58
N ASP A 282 -16.29 -3.54 -9.31
CA ASP A 282 -15.09 -2.77 -8.96
C ASP A 282 -15.44 -1.55 -8.08
N PRO A 283 -16.03 -1.75 -6.88
CA PRO A 283 -16.54 -0.66 -6.06
C PRO A 283 -15.39 0.15 -5.45
N TRP A 284 -15.60 1.45 -5.29
CA TRP A 284 -14.63 2.36 -4.69
C TRP A 284 -14.83 2.49 -3.18
N LEU A 285 -13.74 2.57 -2.45
CA LEU A 285 -13.75 3.05 -1.07
C LEU A 285 -13.12 4.44 -1.02
N ILE A 286 -13.86 5.42 -0.52
CA ILE A 286 -13.39 6.79 -0.36
C ILE A 286 -13.36 7.12 1.13
N GLY A 287 -12.26 7.68 1.61
CA GLY A 287 -12.09 7.93 3.04
C GLY A 287 -11.38 9.24 3.32
N HIS A 288 -11.93 10.07 4.21
CA HIS A 288 -11.25 11.29 4.67
C HIS A 288 -10.67 11.13 6.07
N SER A 289 -9.45 11.63 6.33
CA SER A 289 -8.85 11.63 7.67
C SER A 289 -8.82 10.23 8.28
N PHE A 290 -9.53 10.01 9.39
CA PHE A 290 -9.70 8.71 10.02
C PHE A 290 -10.42 7.68 9.12
N GLY A 291 -11.30 8.16 8.23
CA GLY A 291 -11.88 7.36 7.15
C GLY A 291 -10.84 6.96 6.09
N GLY A 292 -9.78 7.76 5.91
CA GLY A 292 -8.61 7.39 5.11
C GLY A 292 -7.84 6.22 5.75
N SER A 293 -7.65 6.24 7.07
CA SER A 293 -7.09 5.09 7.82
C SER A 293 -7.96 3.84 7.65
N THR A 294 -9.28 4.02 7.71
CA THR A 294 -10.27 2.94 7.48
C THR A 294 -10.11 2.34 6.10
N ALA A 295 -9.98 3.18 5.07
CA ALA A 295 -9.79 2.73 3.70
C ALA A 295 -8.46 1.96 3.52
N ILE A 296 -7.35 2.55 3.97
CA ILE A 296 -6.02 1.91 3.91
C ILE A 296 -6.06 0.53 4.59
N GLN A 297 -6.63 0.46 5.79
CA GLN A 297 -6.66 -0.78 6.53
C GLN A 297 -7.62 -1.81 5.91
N THR A 298 -8.74 -1.37 5.33
CA THR A 298 -9.63 -2.25 4.56
C THR A 298 -8.90 -2.92 3.39
N LEU A 299 -8.10 -2.15 2.63
CA LEU A 299 -7.37 -2.63 1.45
C LEU A 299 -6.21 -3.59 1.76
N ARG A 300 -5.78 -3.69 3.02
CA ARG A 300 -4.75 -4.65 3.46
C ARG A 300 -5.30 -6.06 3.64
N HIS A 301 -6.60 -6.23 3.80
CA HIS A 301 -7.20 -7.55 3.94
C HIS A 301 -7.40 -8.22 2.57
N THR A 302 -7.13 -9.52 2.51
CA THR A 302 -7.25 -10.34 1.30
C THR A 302 -8.69 -10.52 0.84
N ASP A 303 -9.66 -10.44 1.75
CA ASP A 303 -11.10 -10.52 1.48
C ASP A 303 -11.73 -9.16 1.11
N CYS A 304 -10.92 -8.11 0.94
CA CYS A 304 -11.39 -6.78 0.58
C CYS A 304 -12.17 -6.79 -0.75
N PRO A 305 -13.47 -6.42 -0.75
CA PRO A 305 -14.31 -6.41 -1.94
C PRO A 305 -14.13 -5.13 -2.78
N PHE A 306 -13.43 -4.13 -2.26
CA PHE A 306 -13.13 -2.89 -2.98
C PHE A 306 -11.94 -3.10 -3.91
N GLY A 307 -12.05 -2.64 -5.15
CA GLY A 307 -10.96 -2.77 -6.11
C GLY A 307 -9.87 -1.72 -5.94
N GLN A 308 -10.21 -0.56 -5.36
CA GLN A 308 -9.30 0.55 -5.10
C GLN A 308 -9.85 1.51 -4.03
N ALA A 309 -8.98 2.39 -3.53
CA ALA A 309 -9.39 3.48 -2.66
C ALA A 309 -8.81 4.84 -3.05
N LEU A 310 -9.61 5.88 -2.80
CA LEU A 310 -9.18 7.27 -2.78
C LEU A 310 -9.21 7.78 -1.34
N VAL A 311 -8.07 8.19 -0.81
CA VAL A 311 -7.96 8.73 0.55
C VAL A 311 -7.67 10.22 0.53
N LEU A 312 -8.48 10.96 1.26
CA LEU A 312 -8.47 12.41 1.33
C LEU A 312 -7.84 12.82 2.67
N ASP A 313 -6.63 13.34 2.60
CA ASP A 313 -5.84 13.84 3.73
C ASP A 313 -5.81 12.82 4.89
N PRO A 314 -5.32 11.59 4.64
CA PRO A 314 -5.50 10.45 5.55
C PRO A 314 -4.75 10.67 6.87
N TRP A 315 -5.38 10.32 7.99
CA TRP A 315 -4.67 10.25 9.26
C TRP A 315 -4.02 8.86 9.42
N VAL A 316 -2.72 8.73 9.19
CA VAL A 316 -2.07 7.39 9.15
C VAL A 316 -1.47 6.89 10.45
N GLU A 317 -1.41 7.70 11.52
CA GLU A 317 -0.89 7.21 12.82
C GLU A 317 -1.64 5.98 13.37
N PRO A 318 -2.97 5.83 13.18
CA PRO A 318 -3.70 4.62 13.58
C PRO A 318 -3.43 3.40 12.68
N VAL A 319 -2.64 3.55 11.62
CA VAL A 319 -2.31 2.49 10.67
C VAL A 319 -0.91 1.98 11.00
N PRO A 320 -0.74 0.67 11.31
CA PRO A 320 0.59 0.10 11.51
C PRO A 320 1.45 0.23 10.23
N ILE A 321 2.66 0.78 10.33
CA ILE A 321 3.58 0.96 9.20
C ILE A 321 4.64 -0.14 9.14
N SER A 322 5.04 -0.67 10.29
CA SER A 322 6.07 -1.71 10.40
C SER A 322 5.69 -2.75 11.46
N GLY A 323 6.21 -3.96 11.31
CA GLY A 323 5.93 -5.10 12.19
C GLY A 323 5.74 -6.40 11.40
N ILE A 324 5.89 -7.54 12.06
CA ILE A 324 5.84 -8.87 11.41
C ILE A 324 4.45 -9.14 10.80
N ASP A 325 3.41 -8.58 11.43
CA ASP A 325 2.00 -8.78 11.05
C ASP A 325 1.47 -7.68 10.11
N VAL A 326 2.30 -6.71 9.71
CA VAL A 326 1.87 -5.64 8.81
C VAL A 326 1.88 -6.12 7.37
N VAL A 327 0.69 -6.35 6.82
CA VAL A 327 0.51 -6.72 5.42
C VAL A 327 0.51 -5.45 4.55
N PRO A 328 1.23 -5.44 3.41
CA PRO A 328 1.18 -4.34 2.45
C PRO A 328 -0.24 -4.09 1.92
N VAL A 329 -0.53 -2.85 1.55
CA VAL A 329 -1.79 -2.51 0.87
C VAL A 329 -1.86 -3.23 -0.47
N SER A 330 -2.85 -4.12 -0.65
CA SER A 330 -2.89 -5.06 -1.78
C SER A 330 -3.63 -4.53 -3.03
N LYS A 331 -4.22 -3.33 -2.93
CA LYS A 331 -5.05 -2.71 -3.98
C LYS A 331 -4.54 -1.29 -4.29
N PRO A 332 -4.80 -0.74 -5.49
CA PRO A 332 -4.41 0.62 -5.83
C PRO A 332 -4.94 1.64 -4.83
N LEU A 333 -4.04 2.49 -4.33
CA LEU A 333 -4.31 3.56 -3.40
C LEU A 333 -3.95 4.90 -4.04
N TYR A 334 -4.90 5.83 -4.00
CA TYR A 334 -4.73 7.18 -4.50
C TYR A 334 -4.92 8.15 -3.33
N THR A 335 -3.97 9.05 -3.13
CA THR A 335 -3.95 9.92 -1.94
C THR A 335 -3.93 11.39 -2.34
N ILE A 336 -4.85 12.18 -1.81
CA ILE A 336 -4.91 13.64 -1.98
C ILE A 336 -4.77 14.30 -0.62
N ASN A 337 -3.68 15.05 -0.40
CA ASN A 337 -3.37 15.73 0.84
C ASN A 337 -3.62 17.24 0.75
N SER A 338 -3.76 17.88 1.91
CA SER A 338 -3.57 19.32 2.07
C SER A 338 -2.14 19.65 2.52
N GLU A 339 -1.67 20.84 2.14
CA GLU A 339 -0.31 21.35 2.41
C GLU A 339 0.06 21.34 3.91
N ASP A 340 -0.92 21.52 4.79
CA ASP A 340 -0.64 21.72 6.22
C ASP A 340 -0.83 20.50 7.11
N PHE A 341 -1.81 19.66 6.79
CA PHE A 341 -2.09 18.49 7.59
C PHE A 341 -1.09 17.37 7.34
N THR A 342 -0.75 17.08 6.09
CA THR A 342 0.02 15.86 5.80
C THR A 342 1.53 16.06 5.89
N GLN A 343 2.01 17.30 5.95
CA GLN A 343 3.40 17.62 5.65
C GLN A 343 4.32 17.77 6.88
N TRP A 344 3.96 17.27 8.07
CA TRP A 344 4.96 17.11 9.14
C TRP A 344 5.78 15.84 8.94
N LYS A 345 7.08 15.92 9.23
CA LYS A 345 8.10 14.99 8.72
C LYS A 345 7.79 13.50 8.97
N THR A 346 7.33 13.14 10.16
CA THR A 346 7.03 11.73 10.48
C THR A 346 5.82 11.21 9.72
N HIS A 347 4.76 12.00 9.61
CA HIS A 347 3.51 11.57 8.97
C HIS A 347 3.60 11.51 7.44
N MET A 348 4.27 12.47 6.79
CA MET A 348 4.48 12.39 5.34
C MET A 348 5.30 11.15 4.96
N ASN A 349 6.29 10.78 5.79
CA ASN A 349 7.06 9.54 5.59
C ASN A 349 6.16 8.30 5.67
N ASP A 350 5.24 8.25 6.63
CA ASP A 350 4.31 7.13 6.80
C ASP A 350 3.32 7.03 5.63
N VAL A 351 2.72 8.16 5.22
CA VAL A 351 1.82 8.22 4.05
C VAL A 351 2.57 7.78 2.79
N THR A 352 3.79 8.27 2.59
CA THR A 352 4.64 7.91 1.45
C THR A 352 5.00 6.42 1.49
N THR A 353 5.30 5.87 2.66
CA THR A 353 5.61 4.44 2.82
C THR A 353 4.40 3.58 2.44
N ILE A 354 3.21 3.88 2.96
CA ILE A 354 1.97 3.18 2.62
C ILE A 354 1.68 3.28 1.10
N ALA A 355 1.82 4.47 0.52
CA ALA A 355 1.57 4.69 -0.90
C ALA A 355 2.57 3.92 -1.78
N ARG A 356 3.85 3.84 -1.38
CA ARG A 356 4.88 3.02 -2.03
C ARG A 356 4.58 1.54 -1.97
N GLU A 357 4.16 1.04 -0.80
CA GLU A 357 3.77 -0.36 -0.61
C GLU A 357 2.60 -0.74 -1.51
N SER A 358 1.57 0.12 -1.57
CA SER A 358 0.42 -0.07 -2.48
C SER A 358 0.87 -0.09 -3.94
N LYS A 359 1.69 0.90 -4.35
CA LYS A 359 2.18 1.02 -5.73
C LYS A 359 3.01 -0.19 -6.14
N ALA A 360 3.90 -0.66 -5.27
CA ALA A 360 4.70 -1.87 -5.51
C ALA A 360 3.83 -3.13 -5.63
N SER A 361 2.86 -3.29 -4.72
CA SER A 361 2.00 -4.49 -4.66
C SER A 361 1.00 -4.58 -5.82
N THR A 362 0.79 -3.49 -6.56
CA THR A 362 -0.26 -3.37 -7.59
C THR A 362 0.30 -3.19 -9.01
N GLY A 363 1.60 -3.45 -9.19
CA GLY A 363 2.26 -3.35 -10.49
C GLY A 363 2.45 -1.90 -10.96
N GLY A 364 2.64 -0.96 -10.03
CA GLY A 364 2.94 0.44 -10.32
C GLY A 364 1.76 1.40 -10.26
N LYS A 365 0.57 0.94 -9.87
CA LYS A 365 -0.67 1.75 -9.83
C LYS A 365 -0.78 2.56 -8.55
N GLY A 366 -1.30 3.78 -8.64
CA GLY A 366 -1.46 4.66 -7.48
C GLY A 366 -0.49 5.83 -7.48
N TRP A 367 -0.90 6.90 -6.79
CA TRP A 367 -0.17 8.16 -6.69
C TRP A 367 -0.46 8.89 -5.39
N LEU A 368 0.44 9.81 -5.04
CA LEU A 368 0.36 10.68 -3.86
C LEU A 368 0.41 12.13 -4.33
N LEU A 369 -0.60 12.90 -3.97
CA LEU A 369 -0.80 14.28 -4.39
C LEU A 369 -0.96 15.19 -3.17
N THR A 370 -0.37 16.37 -3.18
CA THR A 370 -0.67 17.46 -2.23
C THR A 370 -1.25 18.66 -2.98
N ILE A 371 -2.39 19.17 -2.52
CA ILE A 371 -2.96 20.43 -2.97
C ILE A 371 -2.31 21.57 -2.18
N GLY A 372 -1.72 22.55 -2.87
CA GLY A 372 -1.10 23.74 -2.27
C GLY A 372 -1.41 24.99 -3.10
N ALA A 373 -0.94 26.14 -2.65
CA ALA A 373 -1.09 27.41 -3.39
C ALA A 373 0.20 27.80 -4.11
N GLU A 374 0.08 28.54 -5.20
CA GLU A 374 1.21 29.19 -5.86
C GLU A 374 1.75 30.36 -5.02
N GLY A 375 3.05 30.61 -5.09
CA GLY A 375 3.68 31.74 -4.40
C GLY A 375 3.78 31.57 -2.88
N THR A 376 3.49 30.38 -2.35
CA THR A 376 3.90 29.99 -0.99
C THR A 376 5.38 29.61 -0.94
N GLU A 377 6.10 29.54 -2.07
CA GLU A 377 7.55 29.32 -2.05
C GLU A 377 8.29 30.56 -1.57
N LYS A 378 9.33 30.38 -0.75
CA LYS A 378 10.33 31.43 -0.50
C LYS A 378 10.97 31.88 -1.81
N SER A 379 11.16 33.20 -1.99
CA SER A 379 12.01 33.71 -3.08
C SER A 379 13.46 33.33 -2.80
N ASP A 380 14.00 32.36 -3.54
CA ASP A 380 15.29 31.82 -3.20
C ASP A 380 16.46 32.60 -3.83
N ALA A 381 17.12 33.42 -3.01
CA ALA A 381 18.57 33.62 -3.12
C ALA A 381 19.36 32.43 -2.52
N ALA A 382 18.66 31.46 -1.90
CA ALA A 382 19.24 30.32 -1.18
C ALA A 382 19.01 28.94 -1.84
N ALA A 383 18.40 28.88 -3.03
CA ALA A 383 18.29 27.65 -3.85
C ALA A 383 19.63 27.18 -4.45
N ALA A 384 20.75 27.76 -4.01
CA ALA A 384 22.10 27.42 -4.46
C ALA A 384 22.70 26.17 -3.78
N ALA A 385 21.99 25.47 -2.89
CA ALA A 385 22.54 24.29 -2.22
C ALA A 385 21.55 23.11 -2.18
N ALA A 386 21.41 22.46 -3.34
CA ALA A 386 21.20 21.01 -3.48
C ALA A 386 21.05 20.74 -4.98
N SER A 387 22.17 20.71 -5.69
CA SER A 387 22.23 20.15 -7.04
C SER A 387 22.36 18.64 -6.91
N MET A 388 21.40 17.86 -7.42
CA MET A 388 21.77 16.51 -7.88
C MET A 388 22.56 16.70 -9.17
N GLN A 389 23.89 16.59 -9.04
CA GLN A 389 24.75 16.40 -10.20
C GLN A 389 24.47 15.00 -10.76
N VAL A 390 24.33 14.86 -12.09
CA VAL A 390 24.75 13.61 -12.73
C VAL A 390 26.25 13.76 -12.99
N GLY A 391 27.00 13.66 -11.90
CA GLY A 391 28.41 13.34 -11.91
C GLY A 391 28.57 11.83 -11.69
N PRO A 392 29.77 11.27 -11.85
CA PRO A 392 30.07 9.91 -11.41
C PRO A 392 29.60 9.65 -9.96
N PRO A 393 29.09 8.45 -9.63
CA PRO A 393 28.57 8.17 -8.31
C PRO A 393 29.68 8.34 -7.27
N SER A 394 29.39 8.95 -6.11
CA SER A 394 30.35 8.97 -5.01
C SER A 394 30.56 7.59 -4.40
N ARG A 395 29.53 6.73 -4.49
CA ARG A 395 29.51 5.37 -3.93
C ARG A 395 29.12 4.34 -4.99
N LEU A 396 29.95 3.32 -5.15
CA LEU A 396 29.67 2.15 -5.98
C LEU A 396 29.23 0.98 -5.08
N VAL A 397 28.13 0.30 -5.41
CA VAL A 397 27.64 -0.87 -4.68
C VAL A 397 27.45 -2.03 -5.65
N ILE A 398 28.17 -3.13 -5.43
CA ILE A 398 28.12 -4.31 -6.28
C ILE A 398 27.53 -5.49 -5.52
N VAL A 399 26.29 -5.82 -5.81
CA VAL A 399 25.57 -6.97 -5.24
C VAL A 399 25.79 -8.19 -6.14
N HIS A 400 26.15 -9.33 -5.55
CA HIS A 400 26.33 -10.58 -6.26
C HIS A 400 25.28 -11.60 -5.81
N ASP A 401 24.72 -12.33 -6.76
CA ASP A 401 24.13 -13.63 -6.47
C ASP A 401 25.21 -14.62 -5.96
N MET A 402 24.84 -15.60 -5.14
CA MET A 402 25.79 -16.50 -4.50
C MET A 402 26.00 -17.84 -5.20
N PHE A 403 24.95 -18.67 -5.31
CA PHE A 403 25.10 -20.05 -5.79
C PHE A 403 25.04 -20.12 -7.31
N GLY A 404 25.99 -20.81 -7.94
CA GLY A 404 26.21 -20.76 -9.39
C GLY A 404 27.04 -19.54 -9.78
N THR A 405 26.72 -18.37 -9.21
CA THR A 405 27.44 -17.12 -9.48
C THR A 405 28.78 -17.01 -8.76
N LEU A 406 28.84 -16.88 -7.43
CA LEU A 406 30.13 -16.78 -6.72
C LEU A 406 30.76 -18.15 -6.48
N PHE A 407 29.93 -19.18 -6.26
CA PHE A 407 30.40 -20.51 -5.89
C PHE A 407 29.90 -21.57 -6.87
N GLY A 408 30.81 -22.43 -7.31
CA GLY A 408 30.53 -23.56 -8.21
C GLY A 408 30.16 -24.84 -7.48
N LEU A 409 29.41 -25.71 -8.15
CA LEU A 409 28.84 -26.94 -7.59
C LEU A 409 29.78 -28.17 -7.66
N SER A 410 31.06 -27.99 -8.00
CA SER A 410 32.02 -29.09 -8.19
C SER A 410 32.12 -30.04 -6.97
N ALA A 411 32.06 -29.49 -5.76
CA ALA A 411 32.06 -30.31 -4.53
C ALA A 411 30.85 -31.25 -4.44
N CYS A 412 29.69 -30.84 -4.95
CA CYS A 412 28.48 -31.67 -5.02
C CYS A 412 28.61 -32.75 -6.10
N ILE A 413 29.25 -32.43 -7.23
CA ILE A 413 29.54 -33.39 -8.32
C ILE A 413 30.49 -34.49 -7.83
N GLU A 414 31.55 -34.12 -7.13
CA GLU A 414 32.50 -35.06 -6.51
C GLU A 414 31.82 -35.92 -5.44
N ALA A 415 30.98 -35.33 -4.59
CA ALA A 415 30.24 -36.04 -3.57
C ALA A 415 29.27 -37.08 -4.18
N LEU A 416 28.51 -36.70 -5.21
CA LEU A 416 27.60 -37.59 -5.91
C LEU A 416 28.36 -38.76 -6.56
N THR A 417 29.47 -38.46 -7.24
CA THR A 417 30.32 -39.47 -7.88
C THR A 417 30.92 -40.43 -6.84
N SER A 418 31.32 -39.93 -5.68
CA SER A 418 31.86 -40.76 -4.59
C SER A 418 30.80 -41.64 -3.93
N LEU A 419 29.53 -41.22 -3.93
CA LEU A 419 28.43 -42.00 -3.35
C LEU A 419 28.03 -43.17 -4.25
N PHE A 420 28.13 -43.00 -5.58
CA PHE A 420 27.68 -43.95 -6.60
C PHE A 420 28.74 -44.21 -7.71
N PRO A 421 29.97 -44.64 -7.37
CA PRO A 421 31.04 -44.82 -8.36
C PRO A 421 30.67 -45.87 -9.43
N ASP A 422 30.05 -46.97 -9.01
CA ASP A 422 29.65 -48.07 -9.90
C ASP A 422 28.62 -47.63 -10.96
N GLN A 423 27.78 -46.64 -10.63
CA GLN A 423 26.69 -46.16 -11.50
C GLN A 423 27.07 -44.93 -12.34
N LEU A 424 28.06 -44.15 -11.88
CA LEU A 424 28.39 -42.86 -12.49
C LEU A 424 29.79 -42.79 -13.10
N LYS A 425 30.74 -43.62 -12.62
CA LYS A 425 32.14 -43.62 -13.07
C LYS A 425 32.51 -44.91 -13.79
N GLU A 426 32.07 -46.05 -13.27
CA GLU A 426 32.46 -47.38 -13.76
C GLU A 426 31.41 -47.99 -14.69
N ALA A 427 30.22 -47.40 -14.76
CA ALA A 427 29.14 -47.83 -15.63
C ALA A 427 29.48 -47.63 -17.11
N GLN A 428 29.45 -48.72 -17.88
CA GLN A 428 29.69 -48.68 -19.32
C GLN A 428 28.60 -47.87 -20.04
N GLY A 429 29.00 -46.88 -20.82
CA GLY A 429 28.08 -46.08 -21.65
C GLY A 429 27.50 -44.84 -20.97
N VAL A 430 27.86 -44.54 -19.71
CA VAL A 430 27.48 -43.30 -19.02
C VAL A 430 28.45 -42.17 -19.42
N PRO A 431 27.97 -41.08 -20.04
CA PRO A 431 28.83 -39.94 -20.37
C PRO A 431 29.40 -39.25 -19.11
N ALA A 432 30.63 -38.75 -19.20
CA ALA A 432 31.32 -38.10 -18.07
C ALA A 432 30.59 -36.84 -17.52
N ILE A 433 29.69 -36.25 -18.31
CA ILE A 433 28.90 -35.07 -17.93
C ILE A 433 27.69 -35.43 -17.04
N VAL A 434 27.29 -36.71 -16.96
CA VAL A 434 26.07 -37.12 -16.24
C VAL A 434 26.05 -36.69 -14.77
N PRO A 435 27.13 -36.86 -13.97
CA PRO A 435 27.14 -36.37 -12.59
C PRO A 435 26.85 -34.87 -12.49
N GLU A 436 27.39 -34.08 -13.41
CA GLU A 436 27.12 -32.64 -13.47
C GLU A 436 25.66 -32.36 -13.80
N LEU A 437 25.08 -33.03 -14.81
CA LEU A 437 23.68 -32.87 -15.18
C LEU A 437 22.71 -33.20 -14.04
N VAL A 438 23.00 -34.24 -13.25
CA VAL A 438 22.18 -34.62 -12.08
C VAL A 438 22.25 -33.55 -10.99
N ILE A 439 23.44 -33.00 -10.75
CA ILE A 439 23.60 -31.89 -9.79
C ILE A 439 22.90 -30.62 -10.27
N MET A 440 22.97 -30.33 -11.57
CA MET A 440 22.29 -29.17 -12.15
C MET A 440 20.76 -29.34 -12.09
N ASP A 441 20.22 -30.53 -12.34
CA ASP A 441 18.79 -30.80 -12.16
C ASP A 441 18.36 -30.66 -10.70
N TRP A 442 19.18 -31.14 -9.75
CA TRP A 442 18.92 -30.95 -8.32
C TRP A 442 18.92 -29.48 -7.92
N PHE A 443 19.87 -28.70 -8.45
CA PHE A 443 19.97 -27.27 -8.20
C PHE A 443 18.77 -26.49 -8.77
N HIS A 444 18.47 -26.68 -10.06
CA HIS A 444 17.37 -25.98 -10.74
C HIS A 444 15.99 -26.43 -10.21
N GLY A 445 15.80 -27.74 -10.00
CA GLY A 445 14.58 -28.29 -9.43
C GLY A 445 14.29 -27.76 -8.04
N THR A 446 15.33 -27.64 -7.21
CA THR A 446 15.22 -27.00 -5.89
C THR A 446 14.84 -25.54 -6.00
N GLN A 447 15.50 -24.76 -6.88
CA GLN A 447 15.20 -23.34 -7.06
C GLN A 447 13.75 -23.10 -7.50
N ARG A 448 13.25 -23.93 -8.43
CA ARG A 448 11.84 -23.91 -8.86
C ARG A 448 10.90 -24.18 -7.69
N ASP A 449 11.11 -25.29 -6.99
CA ASP A 449 10.21 -25.71 -5.90
C ASP A 449 10.23 -24.70 -4.73
N PHE A 450 11.41 -24.16 -4.41
CA PHE A 450 11.57 -23.08 -3.42
C PHE A 450 10.79 -21.82 -3.82
N THR A 451 10.89 -21.42 -5.10
CA THR A 451 10.16 -20.27 -5.63
C THR A 451 8.64 -20.50 -5.57
N TYR A 452 8.17 -21.68 -5.96
CA TYR A 452 6.73 -21.99 -5.95
C TYR A 452 6.17 -22.05 -4.53
N LEU A 453 6.91 -22.62 -3.58
CA LEU A 453 6.53 -22.58 -2.16
C LEU A 453 6.39 -21.15 -1.66
N SER A 454 7.33 -20.27 -2.02
CA SER A 454 7.24 -18.84 -1.70
C SER A 454 6.01 -18.17 -2.31
N VAL A 455 5.76 -18.37 -3.61
CA VAL A 455 4.62 -17.77 -4.33
C VAL A 455 3.28 -18.26 -3.80
N CYS A 456 3.19 -19.50 -3.32
CA CYS A 456 1.99 -20.06 -2.70
C CYS A 456 1.84 -19.70 -1.21
N GLY A 457 2.69 -18.83 -0.64
CA GLY A 457 2.62 -18.42 0.76
C GLY A 457 3.02 -19.52 1.75
N GLN A 458 3.77 -20.53 1.31
CA GLN A 458 4.24 -21.67 2.10
C GLN A 458 5.77 -21.71 2.13
N TYR A 459 6.41 -20.56 2.37
CA TYR A 459 7.87 -20.43 2.37
C TYR A 459 8.54 -21.48 3.27
N LYS A 460 9.59 -22.11 2.75
CA LYS A 460 10.48 -22.99 3.52
C LYS A 460 11.93 -22.62 3.22
N PRO A 461 12.83 -22.67 4.22
CA PRO A 461 14.25 -22.43 3.97
C PRO A 461 14.77 -23.35 2.87
N ILE A 462 15.54 -22.80 1.91
CA ILE A 462 15.94 -23.56 0.70
C ILE A 462 16.73 -24.83 1.05
N GLY A 463 17.43 -24.86 2.19
CA GLY A 463 18.13 -26.05 2.67
C GLY A 463 17.21 -27.24 2.94
N GLU A 464 15.99 -27.00 3.40
CA GLU A 464 14.97 -28.04 3.54
C GLU A 464 14.46 -28.53 2.18
N VAL A 465 14.33 -27.60 1.22
CA VAL A 465 13.91 -27.92 -0.14
C VAL A 465 14.99 -28.76 -0.84
N PHE A 466 16.28 -28.40 -0.73
CA PHE A 466 17.41 -29.22 -1.20
C PHE A 466 17.35 -30.64 -0.61
N LYS A 467 17.18 -30.74 0.71
CA LYS A 467 17.10 -32.01 1.42
C LYS A 467 15.94 -32.89 0.93
N GLY A 468 14.75 -32.29 0.77
CA GLY A 468 13.53 -33.01 0.40
C GLY A 468 13.43 -33.38 -1.08
N THR A 469 14.11 -32.65 -1.97
CA THR A 469 14.06 -32.88 -3.43
C THR A 469 15.11 -33.84 -3.95
N LEU A 470 16.22 -34.03 -3.22
CA LEU A 470 17.34 -34.86 -3.66
C LEU A 470 16.94 -36.30 -4.07
N PRO A 471 16.17 -37.06 -3.26
CA PRO A 471 15.81 -38.43 -3.63
C PRO A 471 15.07 -38.52 -4.97
N ARG A 472 14.17 -37.56 -5.23
CA ARG A 472 13.40 -37.48 -6.47
C ARG A 472 14.32 -37.30 -7.68
N VAL A 473 15.30 -36.40 -7.60
CA VAL A 473 16.21 -36.15 -8.72
C VAL A 473 17.14 -37.34 -8.97
N LEU A 474 17.63 -38.00 -7.92
CA LEU A 474 18.43 -39.22 -8.07
C LEU A 474 17.64 -40.32 -8.80
N LEU A 475 16.38 -40.54 -8.41
CA LEU A 475 15.50 -41.53 -9.07
C LEU A 475 15.20 -41.14 -10.52
N GLN A 476 14.88 -39.87 -10.79
CA GLN A 476 14.65 -39.37 -12.15
C GLN A 476 15.87 -39.52 -13.06
N ALA A 477 17.07 -39.42 -12.48
CA ALA A 477 18.34 -39.69 -13.17
C ALA A 477 18.65 -41.19 -13.34
N GLY A 478 17.82 -42.08 -12.82
CA GLY A 478 18.04 -43.53 -12.85
C GLY A 478 19.10 -44.03 -11.86
N ILE A 479 19.50 -43.21 -10.88
CA ILE A 479 20.44 -43.60 -9.82
C ILE A 479 19.68 -44.42 -8.78
N LEU A 480 20.14 -45.64 -8.54
CA LEU A 480 19.48 -46.60 -7.65
C LEU A 480 20.13 -46.62 -6.26
N PRO A 481 19.35 -46.84 -5.18
CA PRO A 481 19.89 -47.12 -3.85
C PRO A 481 20.83 -48.32 -3.87
N LYS A 482 21.89 -48.33 -3.05
CA LYS A 482 22.91 -49.39 -3.02
C LYS A 482 22.36 -50.81 -2.84
N LYS A 483 21.22 -50.98 -2.15
CA LYS A 483 20.55 -52.28 -2.00
C LYS A 483 20.08 -52.88 -3.33
N ASN A 484 19.81 -52.05 -4.34
CA ASN A 484 19.30 -52.43 -5.67
C ASN A 484 20.33 -52.19 -6.80
N ALA A 485 21.59 -51.86 -6.48
CA ALA A 485 22.63 -51.47 -7.44
C ALA A 485 23.11 -52.59 -8.40
N LYS A 486 22.57 -53.81 -8.30
CA LYS A 486 22.84 -54.92 -9.24
C LYS A 486 21.83 -55.01 -10.40
N GLY A 487 20.77 -54.19 -10.40
CA GLY A 487 19.78 -54.15 -11.47
C GLY A 487 20.21 -53.30 -12.67
N LYS A 488 19.63 -53.55 -13.85
CA LYS A 488 19.67 -52.57 -14.96
C LYS A 488 19.11 -51.24 -14.45
N ALA A 489 19.75 -50.12 -14.80
CA ALA A 489 19.20 -48.78 -14.52
C ALA A 489 17.74 -48.72 -14.98
N LEU A 490 16.84 -48.27 -14.10
CA LEU A 490 15.42 -48.11 -14.42
C LEU A 490 15.30 -47.05 -15.51
N THR A 491 15.19 -47.48 -16.76
CA THR A 491 14.94 -46.57 -17.90
C THR A 491 13.53 -45.96 -17.85
N GLN A 492 12.71 -46.35 -16.87
CA GLN A 492 11.40 -45.78 -16.57
C GLN A 492 11.23 -45.66 -15.04
N ALA A 493 11.82 -44.63 -14.42
CA ALA A 493 11.60 -44.33 -13.01
C ALA A 493 10.16 -43.83 -12.78
N GLY A 494 9.27 -44.78 -12.54
CA GLY A 494 7.92 -44.62 -12.02
C GLY A 494 7.56 -45.93 -11.31
N SER A 495 6.54 -45.92 -10.46
CA SER A 495 6.02 -47.07 -9.69
C SER A 495 5.44 -48.21 -10.56
N PHE A 496 6.00 -48.45 -11.75
CA PHE A 496 5.46 -49.31 -12.80
C PHE A 496 6.28 -50.59 -13.04
N GLU A 497 7.51 -50.71 -12.53
CA GLU A 497 8.30 -51.95 -12.68
C GLU A 497 8.30 -52.88 -11.45
N ASP A 498 8.05 -52.36 -10.26
CA ASP A 498 7.88 -53.18 -9.05
C ASP A 498 6.39 -53.24 -8.73
N ASP A 499 5.79 -54.44 -8.68
CA ASP A 499 4.39 -54.70 -8.29
C ASP A 499 4.06 -54.30 -6.83
N GLY A 500 4.78 -53.33 -6.26
CA GLY A 500 4.64 -52.79 -4.91
C GLY A 500 3.60 -51.65 -4.80
N PRO A 501 3.18 -51.31 -3.57
CA PRO A 501 2.22 -50.24 -3.33
C PRO A 501 2.78 -48.86 -3.71
N ALA A 502 1.96 -48.02 -4.35
CA ALA A 502 2.35 -46.68 -4.78
C ALA A 502 2.77 -45.77 -3.61
N GLU A 503 2.30 -46.08 -2.40
CA GLU A 503 2.63 -45.39 -1.16
C GLU A 503 4.11 -45.49 -0.78
N GLU A 504 4.86 -46.47 -1.29
CA GLU A 504 6.32 -46.53 -1.11
C GLU A 504 7.03 -45.31 -1.70
N ALA A 505 6.43 -44.62 -2.68
CA ALA A 505 6.95 -43.37 -3.22
C ALA A 505 6.93 -42.19 -2.21
N LEU A 506 6.25 -42.34 -1.07
CA LEU A 506 6.25 -41.35 0.01
C LEU A 506 7.49 -41.45 0.91
N GLU A 507 8.26 -42.53 0.81
CA GLU A 507 9.45 -42.77 1.60
C GLU A 507 10.73 -42.49 0.80
N ASN A 508 11.77 -42.01 1.47
CA ASN A 508 13.08 -41.83 0.84
C ASN A 508 13.80 -43.19 0.75
N PRO A 509 14.06 -43.73 -0.46
CA PRO A 509 14.66 -45.05 -0.60
C PRO A 509 16.18 -45.06 -0.44
N PHE A 510 16.82 -43.88 -0.32
CA PHE A 510 18.26 -43.77 -0.12
C PHE A 510 18.65 -43.77 1.36
N ASP A 511 19.80 -44.36 1.66
CA ASP A 511 20.39 -44.30 2.99
C ASP A 511 20.58 -42.84 3.45
N PRO A 512 20.28 -42.49 4.71
CA PRO A 512 20.46 -41.14 5.24
C PRO A 512 21.84 -40.53 4.93
N VAL A 513 22.90 -41.34 4.86
CA VAL A 513 24.27 -40.89 4.54
C VAL A 513 24.37 -40.19 3.18
N VAL A 514 23.51 -40.56 2.21
CA VAL A 514 23.48 -39.94 0.87
C VAL A 514 23.08 -38.47 1.01
N VAL A 515 21.95 -38.23 1.67
CA VAL A 515 21.42 -36.87 1.90
C VAL A 515 22.39 -36.05 2.75
N GLU A 516 22.92 -36.63 3.83
CA GLU A 516 23.89 -35.96 4.70
C GLU A 516 25.17 -35.57 3.95
N THR A 517 25.71 -36.46 3.12
CA THR A 517 26.93 -36.21 2.35
C THR A 517 26.70 -35.10 1.31
N MET A 518 25.57 -35.13 0.62
CA MET A 518 25.20 -34.12 -0.37
C MET A 518 24.96 -32.74 0.26
N MET A 519 24.24 -32.68 1.39
CA MET A 519 24.06 -31.43 2.13
C MET A 519 25.38 -30.91 2.70
N LYS A 520 26.29 -31.79 3.14
CA LYS A 520 27.63 -31.41 3.58
C LYS A 520 28.46 -30.84 2.42
N ALA A 521 28.29 -31.34 1.20
CA ALA A 521 28.99 -30.83 0.02
C ALA A 521 28.61 -29.37 -0.31
N LEU A 522 27.36 -28.95 -0.07
CA LEU A 522 26.92 -27.56 -0.21
C LEU A 522 27.67 -26.59 0.72
N THR A 523 28.30 -27.07 1.79
CA THR A 523 29.15 -26.26 2.68
C THR A 523 30.61 -26.15 2.19
N LYS A 524 30.96 -26.90 1.13
CA LYS A 524 32.33 -27.04 0.59
C LYS A 524 32.50 -26.46 -0.82
N LEU A 525 31.56 -25.62 -1.25
CA LEU A 525 31.60 -25.05 -2.59
C LEU A 525 32.86 -24.21 -2.85
N GLN A 526 33.37 -24.31 -4.07
CA GLN A 526 34.60 -23.64 -4.47
C GLN A 526 34.29 -22.29 -5.13
N PRO A 527 35.14 -21.27 -4.94
CA PRO A 527 34.97 -19.99 -5.60
C PRO A 527 35.05 -20.15 -7.13
N ARG A 528 34.19 -19.43 -7.85
CA ARG A 528 34.21 -19.37 -9.32
C ARG A 528 35.41 -18.55 -9.83
N PRO A 529 35.82 -18.75 -11.10
CA PRO A 529 36.97 -18.04 -11.68
C PRO A 529 36.84 -16.52 -11.56
N GLY A 530 37.93 -15.86 -11.14
CA GLY A 530 37.99 -14.41 -10.99
C GLY A 530 37.29 -13.84 -9.75
N MET A 531 36.62 -14.66 -8.92
CA MET A 531 35.92 -14.19 -7.72
C MET A 531 36.86 -13.44 -6.76
N LEU A 532 38.01 -14.05 -6.44
CA LEU A 532 38.93 -13.48 -5.45
C LEU A 532 39.49 -12.14 -5.93
N ASP A 533 39.98 -12.09 -7.17
CA ASP A 533 40.51 -10.86 -7.76
C ASP A 533 39.43 -9.77 -7.89
N ALA A 534 38.19 -10.12 -8.28
CA ALA A 534 37.09 -9.17 -8.35
C ALA A 534 36.81 -8.52 -6.98
N LEU A 535 36.56 -9.33 -5.95
CA LEU A 535 36.09 -8.85 -4.64
C LEU A 535 37.20 -8.19 -3.79
N THR A 536 38.44 -8.67 -3.87
CA THR A 536 39.53 -8.21 -3.00
C THR A 536 40.40 -7.15 -3.64
N LYS A 537 40.47 -7.08 -4.98
CA LYS A 537 41.48 -6.30 -5.69
C LYS A 537 40.88 -5.33 -6.71
N ILE A 538 40.09 -5.81 -7.67
CA ILE A 538 39.67 -5.03 -8.85
C ILE A 538 38.64 -3.97 -8.48
N TYR A 539 37.52 -4.35 -7.83
CA TYR A 539 36.48 -3.38 -7.46
C TYR A 539 37.01 -2.23 -6.59
N ARG A 540 38.06 -2.50 -5.80
CA ARG A 540 38.67 -1.55 -4.85
C ARG A 540 39.97 -0.93 -5.39
N ASP A 541 40.36 -1.26 -6.62
CA ASP A 541 41.61 -0.83 -7.27
C ASP A 541 42.87 -0.95 -6.39
N ARG A 542 42.98 -2.02 -5.60
CA ARG A 542 44.08 -2.20 -4.63
C ARG A 542 45.45 -2.41 -5.27
N ASP A 543 45.50 -2.78 -6.54
CA ASP A 543 46.73 -2.86 -7.35
C ASP A 543 47.09 -1.54 -8.05
N GLY A 544 46.36 -0.45 -7.77
CA GLY A 544 46.76 0.92 -8.11
C GLY A 544 46.78 1.24 -9.60
N LYS A 545 45.91 0.63 -10.39
CA LYS A 545 45.87 0.87 -11.86
C LYS A 545 44.95 2.02 -12.26
N GLY A 546 44.36 2.74 -11.31
CA GLY A 546 43.51 3.89 -11.59
C GLY A 546 42.18 3.50 -12.21
N ARG A 547 41.59 2.38 -11.77
CA ARG A 547 40.34 1.85 -12.35
C ARG A 547 39.09 2.56 -11.85
N LEU A 548 39.11 3.18 -10.67
CA LEU A 548 37.91 3.81 -10.14
C LEU A 548 37.51 5.02 -10.99
N PRO A 549 36.22 5.18 -11.33
CA PRO A 549 35.72 6.40 -11.94
C PRO A 549 36.10 7.63 -11.11
N PRO A 550 36.43 8.78 -11.75
CA PRO A 550 36.67 10.02 -11.04
C PRO A 550 35.48 10.31 -10.11
N GLY A 551 35.67 10.63 -8.83
CA GLY A 551 34.57 10.93 -7.91
C GLY A 551 34.01 9.75 -7.11
N VAL A 552 34.32 8.48 -7.45
CA VAL A 552 34.02 7.34 -6.57
C VAL A 552 35.01 7.34 -5.41
N ASP A 553 34.52 7.56 -4.20
CA ASP A 553 35.31 7.49 -2.95
C ASP A 553 35.03 6.23 -2.13
N LYS A 554 33.96 5.50 -2.44
CA LYS A 554 33.57 4.29 -1.70
C LYS A 554 33.06 3.17 -2.61
N VAL A 555 33.49 1.93 -2.30
CA VAL A 555 33.00 0.71 -2.97
C VAL A 555 32.51 -0.32 -1.94
N ASP A 556 31.23 -0.67 -2.00
CA ASP A 556 30.62 -1.73 -1.19
C ASP A 556 30.37 -2.98 -2.03
N VAL A 557 30.61 -4.15 -1.43
CA VAL A 557 30.46 -5.44 -2.08
C VAL A 557 29.44 -6.25 -1.28
N TRP A 558 28.38 -6.69 -1.93
CA TRP A 558 27.28 -7.41 -1.27
C TRP A 558 27.06 -8.77 -1.90
N ALA A 559 26.50 -9.69 -1.12
CA ALA A 559 26.01 -10.97 -1.57
C ALA A 559 24.53 -11.14 -1.17
N ALA A 560 23.67 -11.50 -2.12
CA ALA A 560 22.25 -11.74 -1.92
C ALA A 560 21.93 -13.20 -2.31
N THR A 561 21.43 -14.00 -1.37
CA THR A 561 21.27 -15.44 -1.55
C THR A 561 19.88 -15.95 -1.22
N ASN A 562 19.39 -16.93 -1.99
CA ASN A 562 18.25 -17.77 -1.63
C ASN A 562 18.58 -18.74 -0.48
N GLY A 563 19.86 -18.94 -0.17
CA GLY A 563 20.35 -19.80 0.91
C GLY A 563 20.32 -19.19 2.29
N SER A 564 20.58 -20.03 3.30
CA SER A 564 20.67 -19.58 4.68
C SER A 564 21.86 -18.65 4.90
N LEU A 565 21.66 -17.67 5.78
CA LEU A 565 22.68 -16.69 6.15
C LEU A 565 23.96 -17.37 6.66
N GLN A 566 23.83 -18.45 7.42
CA GLN A 566 24.95 -19.20 7.99
C GLN A 566 25.79 -19.91 6.92
N LEU A 567 25.14 -20.48 5.89
CA LEU A 567 25.82 -21.12 4.77
C LEU A 567 26.51 -20.10 3.86
N GLY A 568 25.82 -18.99 3.58
CA GLY A 568 26.39 -17.88 2.83
C GLY A 568 27.61 -17.28 3.53
N ARG A 569 27.49 -17.00 4.83
CA ARG A 569 28.54 -16.40 5.66
C ARG A 569 29.78 -17.27 5.77
N SER A 570 29.63 -18.56 6.07
CA SER A 570 30.76 -19.49 6.16
C SER A 570 31.51 -19.64 4.83
N SER A 571 30.78 -19.65 3.72
CA SER A 571 31.37 -19.73 2.38
C SER A 571 32.12 -18.45 2.01
N PHE A 572 31.57 -17.28 2.36
CA PHE A 572 32.19 -15.97 2.11
C PHE A 572 33.44 -15.74 2.96
N LEU A 573 33.38 -16.04 4.27
CA LEU A 573 34.50 -15.92 5.20
C LEU A 573 35.66 -16.84 4.84
N ARG A 574 35.38 -18.07 4.39
CA ARG A 574 36.43 -19.03 3.97
C ARG A 574 37.28 -18.51 2.82
N VAL A 575 36.70 -17.74 1.90
CA VAL A 575 37.36 -17.30 0.66
C VAL A 575 38.05 -15.94 0.82
N LEU A 576 37.46 -15.01 1.60
CA LEU A 576 38.02 -13.66 1.77
C LEU A 576 38.98 -13.53 2.95
N GLY A 577 39.02 -14.51 3.88
CA GLY A 577 39.89 -14.48 5.06
C GLY A 577 39.48 -13.45 6.13
N ASP A 578 40.14 -13.48 7.29
CA ASP A 578 39.76 -12.68 8.45
C ASP A 578 39.91 -11.16 8.24
N SER A 579 40.74 -10.70 7.31
CA SER A 579 40.96 -9.26 7.04
C SER A 579 39.85 -8.63 6.19
N ASP A 580 39.39 -9.31 5.12
CA ASP A 580 38.31 -8.82 4.25
C ASP A 580 36.92 -9.35 4.68
N GLY A 581 36.89 -10.39 5.52
CA GLY A 581 35.70 -10.93 6.16
C GLY A 581 35.32 -10.29 7.51
N ALA A 582 36.23 -9.53 8.13
CA ALA A 582 36.03 -8.86 9.42
C ALA A 582 34.87 -7.85 9.44
N ASP A 583 34.41 -7.36 8.29
CA ASP A 583 33.28 -6.42 8.23
C ASP A 583 31.90 -7.10 8.33
N LEU A 584 31.86 -8.44 8.42
CA LEU A 584 30.63 -9.20 8.74
C LEU A 584 30.27 -9.13 10.24
N ASP A 585 31.18 -8.71 11.13
CA ASP A 585 30.97 -8.68 12.60
C ASP A 585 31.41 -7.36 13.27
N SER A 586 30.47 -6.41 13.39
CA SER A 586 30.40 -5.35 14.42
C SER A 586 31.63 -4.42 14.61
N GLU A 587 31.46 -3.39 15.46
CA GLU A 587 32.49 -2.39 15.78
C GLU A 587 33.79 -2.97 16.37
N ALA A 588 33.77 -4.18 16.93
CA ALA A 588 34.92 -4.79 17.60
C ALA A 588 36.05 -5.23 16.63
N ALA A 589 35.74 -5.57 15.38
CA ALA A 589 36.73 -5.96 14.38
C ALA A 589 37.53 -4.78 13.78
N ARG A 590 37.30 -3.57 14.29
CA ARG A 590 37.92 -2.29 13.83
C ARG A 590 39.16 -1.88 14.65
N ALA A 591 39.43 -2.55 15.76
CA ALA A 591 40.60 -2.22 16.59
C ALA A 591 41.90 -2.73 15.94
N GLY A 592 42.58 -1.88 15.18
CA GLY A 592 43.93 -2.14 14.67
C GLY A 592 44.21 -1.83 13.19
N ARG A 593 43.26 -1.25 12.42
CA ARG A 593 43.45 -0.89 11.00
C ARG A 593 43.89 0.56 10.83
N SER A 594 44.62 0.89 9.75
CA SER A 594 45.06 2.26 9.46
C SER A 594 44.00 3.05 8.68
N ASP A 595 44.03 4.39 8.74
CA ASP A 595 43.06 5.26 8.04
C ASP A 595 43.06 5.07 6.51
N LYS A 596 44.16 4.59 5.93
CA LYS A 596 44.25 4.24 4.50
C LYS A 596 43.48 2.96 4.15
N ASP A 597 43.40 2.00 5.07
CA ASP A 597 42.66 0.75 4.88
C ASP A 597 41.13 0.98 4.93
N ASN A 598 40.70 2.09 5.56
CA ASN A 598 39.30 2.48 5.72
C ASN A 598 38.75 3.34 4.58
N ALA A 599 39.60 3.86 3.69
CA ALA A 599 39.24 4.92 2.76
C ALA A 599 38.55 4.43 1.47
N VAL A 600 38.67 3.15 1.09
CA VAL A 600 37.94 2.55 -0.05
C VAL A 600 37.54 1.10 0.27
N GLY A 601 36.36 0.94 0.88
CA GLY A 601 35.68 -0.35 1.03
C GLY A 601 35.75 -0.97 2.43
N ALA A 602 34.77 -0.61 3.26
CA ALA A 602 34.50 -1.19 4.58
C ALA A 602 33.12 -1.90 4.66
N GLY A 603 32.56 -2.32 3.51
CA GLY A 603 31.18 -2.81 3.42
C GLY A 603 31.07 -4.12 2.66
N VAL A 604 31.37 -5.24 3.31
CA VAL A 604 30.88 -6.55 2.88
C VAL A 604 29.52 -6.79 3.51
N GLY A 605 28.46 -6.80 2.69
CA GLY A 605 27.10 -7.09 3.17
C GLY A 605 26.60 -8.46 2.72
N LEU A 606 25.84 -9.14 3.58
CA LEU A 606 25.20 -10.40 3.25
C LEU A 606 23.69 -10.27 3.50
N PHE A 607 22.89 -10.73 2.55
CA PHE A 607 21.44 -10.79 2.63
C PHE A 607 20.96 -12.20 2.27
N SER A 608 20.12 -12.78 3.14
CA SER A 608 19.46 -14.06 2.91
C SER A 608 17.95 -13.87 2.73
N CYS A 609 17.40 -14.56 1.75
CA CYS A 609 15.95 -14.64 1.51
C CYS A 609 15.16 -15.21 2.69
N ASP A 610 15.80 -16.04 3.53
CA ASP A 610 15.21 -16.56 4.77
C ASP A 610 14.79 -15.43 5.73
N GLU A 611 15.47 -14.28 5.67
CA GLU A 611 15.21 -13.15 6.56
C GLU A 611 13.89 -12.44 6.27
N ILE A 612 13.32 -12.62 5.07
CA ILE A 612 12.06 -11.99 4.65
C ILE A 612 10.98 -12.99 4.23
N GLY A 613 11.28 -14.29 4.30
CA GLY A 613 10.34 -15.35 3.91
C GLY A 613 9.88 -15.25 2.46
N ALA A 614 10.74 -14.80 1.55
CA ALA A 614 10.43 -14.65 0.13
C ALA A 614 11.61 -15.12 -0.74
N ALA A 615 11.33 -15.90 -1.78
CA ALA A 615 12.31 -16.41 -2.72
C ALA A 615 12.54 -15.44 -3.90
N LYS A 616 13.78 -15.29 -4.38
CA LYS A 616 14.00 -14.71 -5.72
C LYS A 616 13.24 -15.55 -6.76
N PRO A 617 12.65 -14.96 -7.81
CA PRO A 617 12.78 -13.57 -8.25
C PRO A 617 11.71 -12.60 -7.72
N ASP A 618 11.12 -12.83 -6.54
CA ASP A 618 10.13 -11.91 -5.96
C ASP A 618 10.70 -10.47 -5.84
N PRO A 619 10.01 -9.43 -6.34
CA PRO A 619 10.43 -8.03 -6.23
C PRO A 619 10.79 -7.58 -4.81
N LYS A 620 10.17 -8.17 -3.78
CA LYS A 620 10.45 -7.88 -2.36
C LYS A 620 11.91 -8.14 -2.00
N VAL A 621 12.54 -9.16 -2.58
CA VAL A 621 13.95 -9.49 -2.35
C VAL A 621 14.85 -8.32 -2.75
N TYR A 622 14.68 -7.83 -3.97
CA TYR A 622 15.51 -6.75 -4.51
C TYR A 622 15.21 -5.41 -3.83
N ALA A 623 13.94 -5.15 -3.49
CA ALA A 623 13.55 -3.98 -2.71
C ALA A 623 14.21 -3.97 -1.33
N GLU A 624 14.28 -5.11 -0.65
CA GLU A 624 14.95 -5.24 0.64
C GLU A 624 16.47 -5.05 0.52
N VAL A 625 17.10 -5.56 -0.53
CA VAL A 625 18.52 -5.31 -0.81
C VAL A 625 18.76 -3.80 -0.98
N LEU A 626 17.98 -3.12 -1.82
CA LEU A 626 18.06 -1.67 -2.03
C LEU A 626 17.87 -0.89 -0.72
N ARG A 627 16.92 -1.31 0.13
CA ARG A 627 16.68 -0.73 1.45
C ARG A 627 17.90 -0.86 2.36
N ARG A 628 18.49 -2.05 2.45
CA ARG A 628 19.65 -2.33 3.32
C ARG A 628 20.92 -1.60 2.91
N ILE A 629 21.16 -1.51 1.60
CA ILE A 629 22.31 -0.74 1.08
C ILE A 629 22.06 0.78 1.14
N LYS A 630 20.86 1.22 1.56
CA LYS A 630 20.42 2.62 1.59
C LYS A 630 20.55 3.26 0.21
N ALA A 631 20.06 2.54 -0.79
CA ALA A 631 20.08 2.99 -2.17
C ALA A 631 19.13 4.18 -2.35
N GLU A 632 19.66 5.28 -2.86
CA GLU A 632 18.86 6.43 -3.29
C GLU A 632 18.75 6.39 -4.82
N PRO A 633 17.53 6.35 -5.38
CA PRO A 633 17.35 6.35 -6.82
C PRO A 633 17.78 7.69 -7.42
N LEU A 634 18.33 7.65 -8.65
CA LEU A 634 18.71 8.81 -9.45
C LEU A 634 17.55 9.80 -9.61
N ASP A 635 16.38 9.25 -9.86
CA ASP A 635 15.11 9.95 -9.80
C ASP A 635 14.16 9.12 -8.94
N ALA A 636 13.92 9.59 -7.71
CA ALA A 636 12.93 8.98 -6.81
C ALA A 636 11.52 8.95 -7.40
N ASN A 637 11.28 9.69 -8.48
CA ASN A 637 9.99 9.92 -9.14
C ASN A 637 9.84 9.15 -10.45
N ALA A 638 10.87 8.44 -10.91
CA ALA A 638 10.80 7.67 -12.14
C ALA A 638 9.91 6.42 -11.95
N ALA A 639 8.98 6.17 -12.88
CA ALA A 639 8.09 5.01 -12.86
C ALA A 639 8.85 3.68 -12.78
N LYS A 640 10.08 3.67 -13.31
CA LYS A 640 11.09 2.65 -13.04
C LYS A 640 12.27 3.35 -12.36
N LYS A 641 12.49 3.04 -11.08
CA LYS A 641 13.60 3.59 -10.30
C LYS A 641 14.91 3.11 -10.93
N GLU A 642 15.85 4.02 -11.17
CA GLU A 642 17.21 3.69 -11.58
C GLU A 642 18.16 4.13 -10.48
N TYR A 643 19.16 3.32 -10.18
CA TYR A 643 20.13 3.59 -9.12
C TYR A 643 21.52 3.77 -9.71
N GLN A 644 22.16 4.92 -9.45
CA GLN A 644 23.50 5.19 -9.97
C GLN A 644 24.52 4.36 -9.22
N GLY A 645 25.46 3.73 -9.94
CA GLY A 645 26.54 2.99 -9.31
C GLY A 645 26.07 1.77 -8.51
N ILE A 646 24.82 1.31 -8.68
CA ILE A 646 24.32 0.10 -8.01
C ILE A 646 24.15 -1.01 -9.05
N TRP A 647 24.93 -2.08 -8.87
CA TRP A 647 25.00 -3.22 -9.77
C TRP A 647 24.51 -4.49 -9.11
N PHE A 648 23.87 -5.33 -9.92
CA PHE A 648 23.56 -6.71 -9.58
C PHE A 648 24.27 -7.65 -10.56
N VAL A 649 25.09 -8.55 -10.02
CA VAL A 649 25.91 -9.50 -10.76
C VAL A 649 25.35 -10.90 -10.55
N ALA A 650 24.98 -11.59 -11.63
CA ALA A 650 24.54 -12.98 -11.55
C ALA A 650 24.95 -13.75 -12.79
N SER A 651 25.13 -15.06 -12.62
CA SER A 651 25.26 -16.01 -13.74
C SER A 651 23.90 -16.52 -14.24
N HIS A 652 22.83 -16.19 -13.51
CA HIS A 652 21.45 -16.54 -13.79
C HIS A 652 20.69 -15.37 -14.44
N THR A 653 20.17 -15.58 -15.65
CA THR A 653 19.46 -14.54 -16.41
C THR A 653 18.15 -14.15 -15.76
N TRP A 654 17.43 -15.09 -15.15
CA TRP A 654 16.21 -14.82 -14.39
C TRP A 654 16.45 -13.89 -13.18
N ASP A 655 17.63 -13.97 -12.55
CA ASP A 655 18.00 -13.12 -11.41
C ASP A 655 18.41 -11.71 -11.89
N THR A 656 19.22 -11.63 -12.96
CA THR A 656 19.54 -10.34 -13.58
C THR A 656 18.28 -9.64 -14.12
N PHE A 657 17.33 -10.37 -14.71
CA PHE A 657 16.08 -9.79 -15.19
C PHE A 657 15.30 -9.13 -14.07
N ALA A 658 15.08 -9.84 -12.96
CA ALA A 658 14.32 -9.33 -11.83
C ALA A 658 15.04 -8.16 -11.14
N ALA A 659 16.37 -8.23 -10.98
CA ALA A 659 17.17 -7.11 -10.51
C ALA A 659 17.05 -5.88 -11.43
N LYS A 660 17.07 -6.09 -12.75
CA LYS A 660 16.88 -5.01 -13.74
C LYS A 660 15.50 -4.40 -13.67
N GLN A 661 14.46 -5.16 -13.31
CA GLN A 661 13.13 -4.60 -13.05
C GLN A 661 13.08 -3.80 -11.75
N ALA A 662 13.87 -4.20 -10.75
CA ALA A 662 14.01 -3.48 -9.48
C ALA A 662 14.90 -2.22 -9.57
N GLY A 663 15.55 -1.95 -10.70
CA GLY A 663 16.29 -0.72 -10.94
C GLY A 663 17.81 -0.83 -10.89
N PHE A 664 18.34 -2.04 -10.70
CA PHE A 664 19.78 -2.29 -10.74
C PHE A 664 20.31 -2.19 -12.18
N ARG A 665 21.56 -1.74 -12.32
CA ARG A 665 22.38 -2.11 -13.48
C ARG A 665 22.80 -3.56 -13.33
N THR A 666 22.89 -4.29 -14.44
CA THR A 666 23.02 -5.75 -14.39
C THR A 666 24.21 -6.25 -15.18
N ALA A 667 24.95 -7.17 -14.56
CA ALA A 667 26.11 -7.79 -15.14
C ALA A 667 25.93 -9.31 -15.14
N TRP A 668 25.97 -9.92 -16.33
CA TRP A 668 25.74 -11.35 -16.50
C TRP A 668 27.05 -12.10 -16.77
N VAL A 669 27.29 -13.17 -16.00
CA VAL A 669 28.46 -14.04 -16.16
C VAL A 669 28.10 -15.29 -16.96
N THR A 670 28.88 -15.60 -18.00
CA THR A 670 28.46 -16.61 -19.00
C THR A 670 28.66 -18.07 -18.60
N TYR A 671 29.39 -18.38 -17.52
CA TYR A 671 29.86 -19.76 -17.27
C TYR A 671 28.82 -20.72 -16.69
N GLU A 672 27.62 -20.26 -16.36
CA GLU A 672 26.57 -21.09 -15.75
C GLU A 672 25.50 -21.46 -16.79
N GLU A 673 24.78 -20.47 -17.32
CA GLU A 673 23.68 -20.71 -18.25
C GLU A 673 24.13 -20.78 -19.72
N PHE A 674 25.37 -20.37 -20.02
CA PHE A 674 26.03 -20.34 -21.35
C PHE A 674 25.36 -19.47 -22.42
N TYR A 675 24.03 -19.31 -22.38
CA TYR A 675 23.23 -18.59 -23.34
C TYR A 675 22.22 -17.68 -22.61
N SER A 676 22.18 -16.41 -22.97
CA SER A 676 21.50 -15.39 -22.17
C SER A 676 19.96 -15.36 -22.33
N CYS A 677 19.39 -16.15 -23.24
CA CYS A 677 17.94 -16.20 -23.49
C CYS A 677 17.30 -14.80 -23.62
N SER A 678 17.90 -13.90 -24.41
CA SER A 678 17.52 -12.47 -24.42
C SER A 678 16.11 -12.19 -24.94
N SER A 679 15.52 -13.10 -25.72
CA SER A 679 14.11 -13.04 -26.11
C SER A 679 13.13 -13.23 -24.95
N VAL A 680 13.61 -13.78 -23.82
CA VAL A 680 12.82 -14.05 -22.61
C VAL A 680 13.15 -13.02 -21.52
N TYR A 681 14.44 -12.81 -21.24
CA TYR A 681 14.91 -12.04 -20.09
C TYR A 681 15.48 -10.65 -20.46
N GLY A 682 15.45 -10.28 -21.73
CA GLY A 682 16.08 -9.06 -22.22
C GLY A 682 17.62 -9.15 -22.18
N THR A 683 18.28 -8.00 -22.27
CA THR A 683 19.75 -7.92 -22.31
C THR A 683 20.31 -7.31 -21.01
N PRO A 684 21.30 -7.95 -20.37
CA PRO A 684 22.05 -7.35 -19.27
C PRO A 684 22.87 -6.15 -19.77
N ASP A 685 23.27 -5.26 -18.87
CA ASP A 685 24.04 -4.06 -19.21
C ASP A 685 25.52 -4.38 -19.49
N VAL A 686 26.05 -5.37 -18.79
CA VAL A 686 27.41 -5.90 -18.98
C VAL A 686 27.38 -7.42 -19.10
N VAL A 687 28.24 -7.98 -19.95
CA VAL A 687 28.45 -9.43 -20.09
C VAL A 687 29.93 -9.73 -19.99
N GLY A 688 30.30 -10.79 -19.28
CA GLY A 688 31.70 -11.21 -19.10
C GLY A 688 31.85 -12.71 -18.89
N ARG A 689 33.02 -13.26 -19.20
CA ARG A 689 33.27 -14.71 -19.15
C ARG A 689 33.51 -15.23 -17.73
N ASN A 690 33.93 -14.34 -16.83
CA ASN A 690 34.21 -14.63 -15.43
C ASN A 690 34.03 -13.35 -14.59
N LEU A 691 34.18 -13.47 -13.26
CA LEU A 691 33.96 -12.34 -12.35
C LEU A 691 35.03 -11.25 -12.45
N GLU A 692 36.26 -11.61 -12.85
CA GLU A 692 37.36 -10.66 -13.08
C GLU A 692 37.01 -9.72 -14.23
N GLU A 693 36.59 -10.29 -15.36
CA GLU A 693 36.18 -9.53 -16.55
C GLU A 693 34.94 -8.69 -16.29
N ILE A 694 33.97 -9.20 -15.51
CA ILE A 694 32.81 -8.41 -15.08
C ILE A 694 33.24 -7.20 -14.27
N ALA A 695 34.12 -7.37 -13.29
CA ALA A 695 34.58 -6.27 -12.46
C ALA A 695 35.28 -5.18 -13.29
N GLU A 696 36.16 -5.57 -14.21
CA GLU A 696 36.83 -4.64 -15.13
C GLU A 696 35.81 -3.91 -16.03
N LYS A 697 34.81 -4.62 -16.57
CA LYS A 697 33.79 -4.04 -17.45
C LYS A 697 32.82 -3.12 -16.72
N ILE A 698 32.43 -3.43 -15.48
CA ILE A 698 31.61 -2.55 -14.64
C ILE A 698 32.34 -1.23 -14.41
N LEU A 699 33.61 -1.28 -14.00
CA LEU A 699 34.41 -0.07 -13.76
C LEU A 699 34.63 0.72 -15.06
N ALA A 700 34.85 0.04 -16.19
CA ALA A 700 34.95 0.70 -17.50
C ALA A 700 33.64 1.37 -17.92
N PHE A 701 32.50 0.73 -17.67
CA PHE A 701 31.17 1.26 -17.95
C PHE A 701 30.90 2.54 -17.15
N GLU A 702 31.20 2.54 -15.86
CA GLU A 702 31.03 3.74 -15.01
C GLU A 702 31.97 4.88 -15.41
N ARG A 703 33.20 4.58 -15.85
CA ARG A 703 34.12 5.61 -16.40
C ARG A 703 33.60 6.22 -17.70
N ASP A 704 33.08 5.39 -18.61
CA ASP A 704 32.50 5.86 -19.87
C ASP A 704 31.29 6.78 -19.62
N LEU A 705 30.40 6.39 -18.69
CA LEU A 705 29.29 7.24 -18.26
C LEU A 705 29.76 8.58 -17.69
N ALA A 706 30.80 8.57 -16.85
CA ALA A 706 31.37 9.79 -16.26
C ALA A 706 31.96 10.73 -17.33
N SER A 707 32.50 10.18 -18.42
CA SER A 707 33.13 10.96 -19.50
C SER A 707 32.15 11.63 -20.48
N LYS A 708 30.89 11.18 -20.51
CA LYS A 708 29.84 11.63 -21.46
C LYS A 708 28.90 12.69 -20.89
N ALA A 709 29.07 13.10 -19.64
CA ALA A 709 28.21 14.09 -19.00
C ALA A 709 28.59 15.52 -19.44
N ASP A 710 28.03 15.99 -20.56
CA ASP A 710 28.16 17.37 -21.03
C ASP A 710 27.07 18.30 -20.42
N SER A 711 27.44 19.55 -20.19
CA SER A 711 26.81 20.54 -19.30
C SER A 711 25.37 20.98 -19.64
N THR A 712 24.41 20.74 -18.75
CA THR A 712 23.53 21.72 -18.03
C THR A 712 22.40 20.95 -17.33
N PRO A 713 22.41 20.77 -15.99
CA PRO A 713 21.38 20.00 -15.30
C PRO A 713 20.04 20.76 -15.28
N VAL A 714 18.99 20.17 -15.83
CA VAL A 714 17.63 20.58 -15.49
C VAL A 714 17.28 19.90 -14.17
N LYS A 715 17.49 20.62 -13.07
CA LYS A 715 17.20 20.17 -11.70
C LYS A 715 15.71 19.77 -11.61
N GLY A 716 15.45 18.49 -11.31
CA GLY A 716 14.15 18.03 -10.87
C GLY A 716 13.80 18.76 -9.56
N TRP A 717 12.62 19.36 -9.51
CA TRP A 717 12.13 20.05 -8.32
C TRP A 717 11.68 19.01 -7.27
N THR A 718 11.91 19.29 -5.99
CA THR A 718 11.47 18.47 -4.86
C THR A 718 10.70 19.39 -3.91
N TYR A 719 9.58 18.89 -3.39
CA TYR A 719 8.76 19.63 -2.47
C TYR A 719 9.32 19.54 -1.05
N HIS A 720 9.64 20.69 -0.46
CA HIS A 720 10.04 20.82 0.94
C HIS A 720 9.07 21.75 1.67
N LYS A 721 8.35 21.24 2.67
CA LYS A 721 7.42 22.09 3.45
C LYS A 721 8.15 23.24 4.14
N GLU A 722 9.37 23.04 4.64
CA GLU A 722 10.10 24.09 5.38
C GLU A 722 10.51 25.29 4.50
N GLN A 723 10.46 25.11 3.18
CA GLN A 723 10.74 26.14 2.18
C GLN A 723 9.48 26.91 1.75
N GLN A 724 8.31 26.58 2.30
CA GLN A 724 7.07 27.30 2.04
C GLN A 724 6.89 28.45 3.06
N GLU A 725 6.81 29.69 2.57
CA GLU A 725 6.26 30.87 3.23
C GLU A 725 4.73 30.77 3.34
N GLN A 726 4.26 30.22 4.47
CA GLN A 726 2.87 30.34 4.87
C GLN A 726 2.74 31.29 6.06
N THR A 727 1.92 32.32 5.90
CA THR A 727 1.63 33.32 6.94
C THR A 727 0.42 32.95 7.81
N ASN A 728 -0.41 31.99 7.39
CA ASN A 728 -1.61 31.55 8.09
C ASN A 728 -1.40 30.24 8.86
N LYS A 729 -1.88 30.18 10.11
CA LYS A 729 -1.59 29.10 11.09
C LYS A 729 -2.59 27.94 11.11
N ALA A 730 -3.51 27.84 10.14
CA ALA A 730 -4.67 26.97 10.23
C ALA A 730 -4.59 25.76 9.28
N SER A 731 -4.75 24.56 9.83
CA SER A 731 -4.74 23.31 9.06
C SER A 731 -5.93 23.24 8.10
N GLN A 732 -5.66 23.04 6.81
CA GLN A 732 -6.67 22.82 5.77
C GLN A 732 -7.35 21.46 5.83
N HIS A 733 -7.05 20.63 6.83
CA HIS A 733 -7.60 19.28 6.97
C HIS A 733 -9.13 19.21 6.86
N THR A 734 -9.81 20.16 7.47
CA THR A 734 -11.28 20.22 7.45
C THR A 734 -11.86 20.76 6.13
N SER A 735 -11.03 21.22 5.20
CA SER A 735 -11.44 21.74 3.88
C SER A 735 -12.03 20.67 2.96
N PHE A 736 -11.79 19.40 3.25
CA PHE A 736 -12.42 18.28 2.54
C PHE A 736 -13.86 18.00 3.02
N SER A 737 -14.39 18.81 3.93
CA SER A 737 -15.72 18.63 4.54
C SER A 737 -16.61 19.88 4.38
N ASP A 738 -17.84 19.81 4.87
CA ASP A 738 -18.79 20.90 4.83
C ASP A 738 -18.53 21.99 5.89
N PHE A 739 -17.70 21.72 6.91
CA PHE A 739 -17.47 22.63 8.03
C PHE A 739 -17.04 24.06 7.62
N PRO A 740 -16.11 24.27 6.68
CA PRO A 740 -15.68 25.62 6.28
C PRO A 740 -16.80 26.47 5.68
N PHE A 741 -17.73 25.86 4.94
CA PHE A 741 -18.84 26.59 4.29
C PHE A 741 -19.92 27.03 5.28
N LEU A 742 -20.07 26.26 6.35
CA LEU A 742 -21.08 26.48 7.38
C LEU A 742 -20.57 27.25 8.59
N LEU A 743 -19.27 27.21 8.85
CA LEU A 743 -18.61 27.92 9.95
C LEU A 743 -17.43 28.81 9.45
N PRO A 744 -17.61 29.64 8.40
CA PRO A 744 -16.52 30.32 7.69
C PRO A 744 -15.75 31.35 8.52
N ASN A 745 -16.33 31.84 9.60
CA ASN A 745 -15.71 32.86 10.46
C ASN A 745 -14.68 32.27 11.45
N MET A 746 -14.46 30.96 11.44
CA MET A 746 -13.43 30.33 12.26
C MET A 746 -12.07 30.44 11.54
N ALA A 747 -11.13 31.17 12.14
CA ALA A 747 -9.77 31.32 11.62
C ALA A 747 -9.06 29.97 11.35
N LYS A 748 -9.52 28.87 11.97
CA LYS A 748 -9.06 27.49 11.75
C LYS A 748 -9.35 26.94 10.34
N PHE A 749 -10.12 27.64 9.50
CA PHE A 749 -10.42 27.25 8.12
C PHE A 749 -9.73 28.14 7.07
N ALA A 750 -8.93 29.12 7.48
CA ALA A 750 -8.22 30.02 6.57
C ALA A 750 -6.91 29.35 6.08
N GLY A 751 -6.99 28.63 4.96
CA GLY A 751 -5.85 27.98 4.30
C GLY A 751 -5.21 28.80 3.19
N THR A 752 -4.21 28.22 2.52
CA THR A 752 -3.53 28.80 1.35
C THR A 752 -4.36 28.73 0.07
N VAL A 753 -5.21 27.71 -0.02
CA VAL A 753 -6.20 27.46 -1.09
C VAL A 753 -7.60 27.48 -0.48
N SER A 754 -8.59 27.97 -1.22
CA SER A 754 -9.97 28.02 -0.75
C SER A 754 -10.56 26.60 -0.60
N SER A 755 -11.43 26.40 0.40
CA SER A 755 -12.11 25.10 0.58
C SER A 755 -13.02 24.76 -0.61
N GLN A 756 -13.51 25.77 -1.34
CA GLN A 756 -14.27 25.58 -2.58
C GLN A 756 -13.39 24.97 -3.67
N SER A 757 -12.20 25.53 -3.90
CA SER A 757 -11.25 25.02 -4.89
C SER A 757 -10.76 23.60 -4.56
N ILE A 758 -10.54 23.29 -3.27
CA ILE A 758 -10.22 21.93 -2.81
C ILE A 758 -11.36 20.95 -3.13
N LEU A 759 -12.61 21.33 -2.84
CA LEU A 759 -13.79 20.53 -3.14
C LEU A 759 -13.92 20.24 -4.65
N GLU A 760 -13.79 21.27 -5.49
CA GLU A 760 -13.89 21.18 -6.95
C GLU A 760 -12.82 20.24 -7.51
N VAL A 761 -11.54 20.51 -7.24
CA VAL A 761 -10.43 19.74 -7.82
C VAL A 761 -10.44 18.28 -7.36
N ASN A 762 -10.74 18.03 -6.07
CA ASN A 762 -10.90 16.68 -5.56
C ASN A 762 -12.05 15.96 -6.27
N SER A 763 -13.20 16.62 -6.40
CA SER A 763 -14.36 16.02 -7.05
C SER A 763 -14.09 15.70 -8.51
N ASP A 764 -13.40 16.58 -9.24
CA ASP A 764 -13.09 16.38 -10.66
C ASP A 764 -12.07 15.28 -10.91
N ILE A 765 -11.02 15.20 -10.09
CA ILE A 765 -10.08 14.06 -10.09
C ILE A 765 -10.87 12.77 -9.88
N THR A 766 -11.72 12.73 -8.86
CA THR A 766 -12.54 11.54 -8.52
C THR A 766 -13.46 11.14 -9.68
N LYS A 767 -14.17 12.10 -10.28
CA LYS A 767 -15.07 11.86 -11.44
C LYS A 767 -14.29 11.29 -12.62
N ARG A 768 -13.09 11.81 -12.92
CA ARG A 768 -12.26 11.30 -14.02
C ARG A 768 -11.82 9.86 -13.78
N MET A 769 -11.39 9.54 -12.56
CA MET A 769 -10.97 8.19 -12.18
C MET A 769 -12.12 7.18 -12.29
N ILE A 770 -13.30 7.55 -11.78
CA ILE A 770 -14.46 6.64 -11.69
C ILE A 770 -15.22 6.54 -13.01
N LEU A 771 -15.50 7.67 -13.68
CA LEU A 771 -16.37 7.72 -14.86
C LEU A 771 -15.61 7.61 -16.18
N GLN A 772 -14.36 8.10 -16.25
CA GLN A 772 -13.57 8.11 -17.50
C GLN A 772 -12.48 7.03 -17.52
N GLY A 773 -12.27 6.31 -16.42
CA GLY A 773 -11.20 5.32 -16.29
C GLY A 773 -9.80 5.92 -16.27
N LYS A 774 -9.66 7.25 -16.17
CA LYS A 774 -8.37 7.94 -16.07
C LYS A 774 -7.85 7.87 -14.65
N ARG A 775 -7.21 6.76 -14.30
CA ARG A 775 -6.81 6.47 -12.92
C ARG A 775 -5.36 6.85 -12.65
N GLU A 776 -4.50 6.67 -13.64
CA GLU A 776 -3.07 6.93 -13.53
C GLU A 776 -2.68 8.27 -14.16
N GLU A 777 -1.47 8.74 -13.83
CA GLU A 777 -0.90 9.94 -14.44
C GLU A 777 -0.83 9.84 -15.98
N ALA A 778 -0.47 8.66 -16.48
CA ALA A 778 -0.37 8.37 -17.91
C ALA A 778 -1.71 8.47 -18.64
N ASP A 779 -2.83 8.32 -17.92
CA ASP A 779 -4.18 8.45 -18.47
C ASP A 779 -4.63 9.93 -18.54
N GLY A 780 -3.82 10.86 -18.03
CA GLY A 780 -4.11 12.28 -17.99
C GLY A 780 -5.12 12.67 -16.91
N VAL A 781 -5.11 11.98 -15.75
CA VAL A 781 -6.02 12.26 -14.63
C VAL A 781 -5.96 13.73 -14.17
N PHE A 782 -4.77 14.35 -14.18
CA PHE A 782 -4.55 15.74 -13.75
C PHE A 782 -4.61 16.79 -14.87
N SER A 783 -4.62 16.38 -16.14
CA SER A 783 -4.46 17.30 -17.28
C SER A 783 -5.72 18.15 -17.53
N GLY A 784 -5.60 19.46 -17.70
CA GLY A 784 -6.75 20.31 -18.04
C GLY A 784 -7.77 20.48 -16.90
N LEU A 785 -7.38 20.30 -15.64
CA LEU A 785 -8.22 20.65 -14.49
C LEU A 785 -8.30 22.18 -14.38
N LYS A 786 -9.51 22.75 -14.28
CA LYS A 786 -9.72 24.20 -14.23
C LYS A 786 -10.59 24.57 -13.05
N GLY A 787 -10.39 25.75 -12.48
CA GLY A 787 -11.33 26.32 -11.50
C GLY A 787 -12.60 26.84 -12.20
N ASP A 788 -13.76 26.68 -11.56
CA ASP A 788 -15.06 27.04 -12.16
C ASP A 788 -15.21 28.55 -12.39
N LYS A 789 -14.55 29.38 -11.59
CA LYS A 789 -14.71 30.85 -11.64
C LYS A 789 -13.65 31.60 -12.43
N ASP A 790 -12.44 31.07 -12.51
CA ASP A 790 -11.30 31.71 -13.18
C ASP A 790 -10.95 31.05 -14.52
N ALA A 791 -11.50 29.86 -14.82
CA ALA A 791 -11.20 29.04 -15.99
C ALA A 791 -9.70 28.77 -16.18
N GLN A 792 -8.90 28.99 -15.12
CA GLN A 792 -7.46 28.89 -15.13
C GLN A 792 -7.08 27.44 -14.81
N GLU A 793 -6.12 26.90 -15.56
CA GLU A 793 -5.71 25.51 -15.38
C GLU A 793 -4.86 25.37 -14.11
N TRP A 794 -5.20 24.39 -13.28
CA TRP A 794 -4.39 24.00 -12.14
C TRP A 794 -3.02 23.56 -12.61
N ARG A 795 -1.96 24.20 -12.12
CA ARG A 795 -0.61 23.77 -12.47
C ARG A 795 -0.27 22.47 -11.77
N VAL A 796 0.22 21.51 -12.54
CA VAL A 796 0.71 20.23 -12.04
C VAL A 796 2.22 20.32 -11.86
N TRP A 797 2.67 20.22 -10.63
CA TRP A 797 4.07 20.23 -10.25
C TRP A 797 4.44 18.80 -9.89
N LYS A 798 5.31 18.21 -10.69
CA LYS A 798 5.74 16.85 -10.47
C LYS A 798 7.14 16.86 -9.86
N GLU A 799 7.28 16.26 -8.69
CA GLU A 799 8.60 16.03 -8.11
C GLU A 799 9.48 15.27 -9.11
N GLY A 800 10.76 15.60 -9.20
CA GLY A 800 11.71 15.02 -10.17
C GLY A 800 11.60 15.58 -11.60
N LYS A 801 10.63 16.45 -11.91
CA LYS A 801 10.58 17.20 -13.18
C LYS A 801 11.07 18.63 -13.00
N ALA A 802 11.43 19.28 -14.12
CA ALA A 802 11.86 20.67 -14.13
C ALA A 802 10.84 21.55 -13.40
N GLN A 803 11.32 22.46 -12.55
CA GLN A 803 10.44 23.44 -11.93
C GLN A 803 9.72 24.24 -13.03
N PRO A 804 8.38 24.41 -12.96
CA PRO A 804 7.67 25.28 -13.88
C PRO A 804 8.27 26.70 -13.83
N LYS A 805 8.69 27.23 -14.99
CA LYS A 805 9.19 28.61 -15.07
C LYS A 805 8.00 29.57 -15.05
N GLU A 806 8.14 30.66 -14.31
CA GLU A 806 7.16 31.74 -14.06
C GLU A 806 6.12 31.45 -12.96
N LEU A 807 6.43 31.96 -11.76
CA LEU A 807 5.46 32.16 -10.67
C LEU A 807 5.03 33.63 -10.72
N ASP A 808 3.78 33.90 -11.08
CA ASP A 808 3.20 35.20 -10.77
C ASP A 808 2.81 35.19 -9.29
N ALA A 809 3.75 35.62 -8.43
CA ALA A 809 3.52 35.72 -6.99
C ALA A 809 2.39 36.70 -6.60
N THR A 810 1.85 37.45 -7.57
CA THR A 810 0.71 38.36 -7.41
C THR A 810 -0.59 37.82 -7.96
N ALA A 811 -0.59 36.62 -8.58
CA ALA A 811 -1.79 36.01 -9.12
C ALA A 811 -2.73 35.56 -8.00
N ILE A 812 -3.76 36.36 -7.78
CA ILE A 812 -4.89 36.08 -6.90
C ILE A 812 -6.02 35.59 -7.80
N GLY A 813 -6.57 34.42 -7.49
CA GLY A 813 -7.76 33.87 -8.13
C GLY A 813 -8.97 34.78 -7.95
N SER A 814 -9.99 34.56 -8.76
CA SER A 814 -11.23 35.37 -8.73
C SER A 814 -11.98 35.35 -7.38
N ASP A 815 -11.62 34.45 -6.47
CA ASP A 815 -12.18 34.30 -5.13
C ASP A 815 -11.37 35.04 -4.03
N GLY A 816 -10.31 35.76 -4.41
CA GLY A 816 -9.44 36.49 -3.48
C GLY A 816 -8.36 35.64 -2.81
N ASN A 817 -8.25 34.35 -3.15
CA ASN A 817 -7.20 33.45 -2.67
C ASN A 817 -6.10 33.26 -3.73
N ARG A 818 -4.96 32.70 -3.35
CA ARG A 818 -3.89 32.36 -4.30
C ARG A 818 -4.35 31.26 -5.25
N LEU A 819 -3.85 31.27 -6.50
CA LEU A 819 -4.08 30.17 -7.44
C LEU A 819 -3.57 28.85 -6.86
N GLY A 820 -4.34 27.78 -7.07
CA GLY A 820 -4.00 26.46 -6.58
C GLY A 820 -3.05 25.70 -7.52
N ARG A 821 -2.23 24.82 -6.93
CA ARG A 821 -1.35 23.88 -7.64
C ARG A 821 -1.49 22.46 -7.10
N LEU A 822 -1.19 21.50 -7.96
CA LEU A 822 -1.21 20.07 -7.68
C LEU A 822 0.22 19.55 -7.63
N ILE A 823 0.69 19.15 -6.45
CA ILE A 823 2.03 18.63 -6.21
C ILE A 823 1.97 17.11 -6.24
N VAL A 824 2.43 16.49 -7.33
CA VAL A 824 2.50 15.05 -7.50
C VAL A 824 3.84 14.54 -6.96
N HIS A 825 3.78 13.70 -5.93
CA HIS A 825 4.94 13.25 -5.17
C HIS A 825 5.62 12.00 -5.75
N ALA A 826 6.91 11.85 -5.42
CA ALA A 826 7.74 10.68 -5.69
C ALA A 826 7.29 9.42 -4.92
N LEU A 827 6.73 8.41 -5.61
CA LEU A 827 6.46 7.10 -5.01
C LEU A 827 7.51 6.05 -5.38
#